data_AF-A0A8H5IXM4-F1
#
_entry.id   AF-A0A8H5IXM4-F1
#
_cell.length_a   1.000
_cell.length_b   1.000
_cell.length_c   1.000
_cell.angle_alpha   90.00
_cell.angle_beta   90.00
_cell.angle_gamma   90.00
#
_symmetry.space_group_name_H-M   'P 1'
#
loop_
_entity.id
_entity.type
_entity.pdbx_description
1 polymer ?
#
loop_
_entity_poly.entity_id
_entity_poly.type
_entity_poly.pdbx_seq_one_letter_code
_entity_poly.pdbx_strand_id
1 'polypeptide(L)'
;MDTTLQQHSGRIIEDGTSPLLVESNTDEAKRVQDEAKSTLQQRYPTLVDMAAIDILKVFGAMGEARLEIAELCISISFPDAILQCRSLTNLLASLSAFDDYGNVPEMTWHSRNLSMLGNLENGFGYTWRYKWILVFERWRNQAKDYQWLSDKIGDLKSNVAHIRLIFLSIKEAFMQIDWMAGTSLVDLLSDIQDTFDMFERNLAECADKADELRVEQERPKHLSPFVNSSSAQSWSSGSNIPSGGITQRTSFGRDGNNTTVHVENGPPKPKERRLTKLRQRLSINLDARENHWTTLFGLSKSPVVLILTAAMPPTIYSTILCGPPDAVPALDSNFYSTLSQFISSLAGLYVIVKPLFNRNKKDEIKTSFPKTFYTMLTLSLLTSLTSAVTYAWSPAASIPLAYVSGLTLNIATLLIIQDSGNQIKETNRWKMTVNATFMYTNNPAWQTEKKAALSSRHMAQMKDLLQRDRGASSQDRNEASLGMIVNILRRIEGKIDDSKPHDSHPTEHRSLATALRPFNPRSPANSSEILGVPSFLRRETIDSPAAPTDPNPAISFSAHQVLFWPAIQSALPESVKLMCQMQGGIYSTRLEASRPKLPHAASVDISSDWLSKLSIATLKQLSDVYFTTFNLANPILDQKTYFQRTLGVAIDGNFGICIESCIVLVVMALGSMGQKALQEAGFAGTPASSPYVVQDADMPGLDFFNEARKRFGFLMCEQDLQACQFYLLSGLFYAEALRPIDWWAMLSKASACSAYFWNNLSRDRDEWMLDMQSRLFWITSMFEAVLSQELNLPPSNSLHLEEHIALPKFISAQDIASFGSFRYPGDDPFFHYHFLSQLAHRLILTRARNSLFHFNDTADYPPEPVEDELIRQLEQWRERLPPILQFDPKSPLTQAESPSDALVTAWLHARYFVARYHIGRPLLHRALERPASLTEGHLRKCRDAISAVLTWASVIQVTDTMRSCNPLKFFVCSQIFGQICVIYALSVSPYPYIRDIVSDVNKKWTNFALSYLEAGAFYSPAIEQDFKIAKILCEDIGKI
;
A
#
# COMPACT_ATOMS: atom_id res chain seq x y z
N MET A 1 -27.91 -38.05 -24.69
CA MET A 1 -28.99 -38.83 -25.35
C MET A 1 -30.35 -38.29 -24.90
N ASP A 2 -30.69 -37.05 -25.30
CA ASP A 2 -31.34 -36.11 -24.36
C ASP A 2 -32.75 -35.67 -24.79
N THR A 3 -33.73 -36.59 -24.70
CA THR A 3 -35.14 -36.29 -25.05
C THR A 3 -36.19 -36.89 -24.12
N THR A 4 -35.80 -37.65 -23.09
CA THR A 4 -36.72 -38.39 -22.19
C THR A 4 -36.94 -37.75 -20.82
N LEU A 5 -36.05 -36.86 -20.36
CA LEU A 5 -36.16 -36.26 -19.01
C LEU A 5 -37.22 -35.14 -18.94
N GLN A 6 -37.40 -34.33 -19.98
CA GLN A 6 -38.42 -33.26 -19.98
C GLN A 6 -39.87 -33.78 -19.90
N GLN A 7 -40.15 -35.04 -20.25
CA GLN A 7 -41.49 -35.62 -20.15
C GLN A 7 -41.88 -36.10 -18.75
N HIS A 8 -40.97 -36.12 -17.78
CA HIS A 8 -41.31 -36.49 -16.39
C HIS A 8 -41.71 -35.30 -15.51
N SER A 9 -41.22 -34.09 -15.81
CA SER A 9 -41.55 -32.90 -15.01
C SER A 9 -43.02 -32.46 -15.17
N GLY A 10 -43.64 -32.70 -16.32
CA GLY A 10 -45.04 -32.35 -16.60
C GLY A 10 -46.08 -33.38 -16.15
N ARG A 11 -45.77 -34.26 -15.18
CA ARG A 11 -46.64 -35.42 -14.83
C ARG A 11 -46.77 -35.75 -13.35
N ILE A 12 -46.40 -34.81 -12.47
CA ILE A 12 -46.47 -34.95 -11.00
C ILE A 12 -47.53 -34.00 -10.39
N ILE A 13 -48.03 -33.01 -11.15
CA ILE A 13 -49.01 -32.01 -10.69
C ILE A 13 -50.46 -32.50 -10.84
N GLU A 14 -50.70 -33.80 -10.67
CA GLU A 14 -52.03 -34.39 -10.46
C GLU A 14 -51.95 -35.33 -9.24
N ASP A 15 -52.89 -35.19 -8.31
CA ASP A 15 -53.00 -35.89 -7.01
C ASP A 15 -51.88 -35.68 -5.96
N GLY A 16 -51.78 -34.47 -5.38
CA GLY A 16 -51.28 -34.32 -4.00
C GLY A 16 -50.68 -32.96 -3.62
N THR A 17 -51.34 -32.22 -2.71
CA THR A 17 -50.67 -31.17 -1.91
C THR A 17 -49.57 -31.84 -1.08
N SER A 18 -48.37 -31.26 -1.04
CA SER A 18 -47.26 -31.81 -0.26
C SER A 18 -47.67 -31.97 1.21
N PRO A 19 -47.45 -33.14 1.85
CA PRO A 19 -47.85 -33.38 3.24
C PRO A 19 -47.29 -32.37 4.25
N LEU A 20 -46.20 -31.69 3.91
CA LEU A 20 -45.53 -30.68 4.75
C LEU A 20 -46.21 -29.30 4.71
N LEU A 21 -47.18 -29.11 3.81
CA LEU A 21 -47.95 -27.87 3.63
C LEU A 21 -49.41 -28.01 4.13
N VAL A 22 -49.77 -29.18 4.67
CA VAL A 22 -51.08 -29.44 5.29
C VAL A 22 -51.08 -28.92 6.74
N GLU A 23 -52.24 -28.48 7.24
CA GLU A 23 -52.37 -27.91 8.58
C GLU A 23 -52.02 -28.92 9.69
N SER A 24 -50.82 -28.80 10.25
CA SER A 24 -50.30 -29.73 11.25
C SER A 24 -50.81 -29.42 12.65
N ASN A 25 -51.31 -30.44 13.33
CA ASN A 25 -51.86 -30.34 14.67
C ASN A 25 -50.89 -30.78 15.79
N THR A 26 -49.63 -31.10 15.47
CA THR A 26 -48.64 -31.56 16.45
C THR A 26 -48.24 -30.46 17.42
N ASP A 27 -47.91 -30.82 18.66
CA ASP A 27 -47.43 -29.87 19.67
C ASP A 27 -46.08 -29.23 19.28
N GLU A 28 -45.27 -29.95 18.51
CA GLU A 28 -43.98 -29.47 17.98
C GLU A 28 -44.18 -28.39 16.90
N ALA A 29 -45.10 -28.62 15.96
CA ALA A 29 -45.47 -27.64 14.94
C ALA A 29 -46.03 -26.36 15.57
N LYS A 30 -46.89 -26.49 16.58
CA LYS A 30 -47.45 -25.37 17.35
C LYS A 30 -46.36 -24.57 18.08
N ARG A 31 -45.40 -25.24 18.73
CA ARG A 31 -44.23 -24.56 19.33
C ARG A 31 -43.44 -23.73 18.32
N VAL A 32 -43.12 -24.31 17.16
CA VAL A 32 -42.40 -23.60 16.07
C VAL A 32 -43.21 -22.40 15.56
N GLN A 33 -44.53 -22.58 15.38
CA GLN A 33 -45.41 -21.52 14.91
C GLN A 33 -45.48 -20.34 15.89
N ASP A 34 -45.59 -20.61 17.19
CA ASP A 34 -45.70 -19.58 18.22
C ASP A 34 -44.36 -18.91 18.56
N GLU A 35 -43.24 -19.65 18.52
CA GLU A 35 -41.88 -19.11 18.59
C GLU A 35 -41.63 -18.15 17.42
N ALA A 36 -42.03 -18.52 16.20
CA ALA A 36 -41.89 -17.69 15.01
C ALA A 36 -42.79 -16.44 15.05
N LYS A 37 -44.05 -16.56 15.49
CA LYS A 37 -44.94 -15.39 15.74
C LYS A 37 -44.32 -14.42 16.75
N SER A 38 -43.81 -14.93 17.88
CA SER A 38 -43.18 -14.12 18.92
C SER A 38 -41.93 -13.41 18.41
N THR A 39 -41.09 -14.12 17.64
CA THR A 39 -39.87 -13.57 17.04
C THR A 39 -40.19 -12.50 15.98
N LEU A 40 -41.22 -12.73 15.15
CA LEU A 40 -41.71 -11.74 14.18
C LEU A 40 -42.24 -10.49 14.90
N GLN A 41 -43.00 -10.64 15.98
CA GLN A 41 -43.50 -9.54 16.82
C GLN A 41 -42.36 -8.73 17.47
N GLN A 42 -41.36 -9.40 18.04
CA GLN A 42 -40.25 -8.73 18.72
C GLN A 42 -39.31 -7.99 17.75
N ARG A 43 -39.07 -8.56 16.56
CA ARG A 43 -37.99 -8.13 15.66
C ARG A 43 -38.46 -7.41 14.39
N TYR A 44 -39.71 -7.63 14.00
CA TYR A 44 -40.36 -7.03 12.82
C TYR A 44 -41.80 -6.58 13.14
N PRO A 45 -42.01 -5.71 14.15
CA PRO A 45 -43.36 -5.36 14.65
C PRO A 45 -44.28 -4.75 13.58
N THR A 46 -43.74 -4.16 12.52
CA THR A 46 -44.49 -3.62 11.38
C THR A 46 -45.03 -4.67 10.41
N LEU A 47 -44.65 -5.95 10.56
CA LEU A 47 -45.13 -7.06 9.73
C LEU A 47 -46.21 -7.91 10.42
N VAL A 48 -46.53 -7.64 11.69
CA VAL A 48 -47.38 -8.49 12.53
C VAL A 48 -48.83 -8.57 12.05
N ASP A 49 -49.35 -7.48 11.49
CA ASP A 49 -50.73 -7.39 11.00
C ASP A 49 -50.93 -7.99 9.59
N MET A 50 -49.85 -8.49 8.96
CA MET A 50 -49.90 -9.13 7.64
C MET A 50 -49.81 -10.66 7.74
N ALA A 51 -50.57 -11.37 6.91
CA ALA A 51 -50.50 -12.82 6.85
C ALA A 51 -49.13 -13.27 6.31
N ALA A 52 -48.50 -14.23 6.98
CA ALA A 52 -47.16 -14.71 6.64
C ALA A 52 -47.01 -15.18 5.17
N ILE A 53 -48.06 -15.76 4.58
CA ILE A 53 -48.07 -16.16 3.17
C ILE A 53 -48.10 -14.97 2.20
N ASP A 54 -48.65 -13.82 2.60
CA ASP A 54 -48.65 -12.61 1.79
C ASP A 54 -47.33 -11.82 1.95
N ILE A 55 -46.69 -11.91 3.13
CA ILE A 55 -45.30 -11.46 3.33
C ILE A 55 -44.37 -12.25 2.40
N LEU A 56 -44.52 -13.58 2.28
CA LEU A 56 -43.76 -14.40 1.34
C LEU A 56 -43.98 -13.98 -0.12
N LYS A 57 -45.21 -13.67 -0.53
CA LYS A 57 -45.51 -13.17 -1.89
C LYS A 57 -44.80 -11.85 -2.20
N VAL A 58 -44.71 -10.95 -1.23
CA VAL A 58 -43.95 -9.69 -1.39
C VAL A 58 -42.47 -9.97 -1.60
N PHE A 59 -41.86 -10.87 -0.80
CA PHE A 59 -40.45 -11.23 -0.99
C PHE A 59 -40.17 -11.96 -2.32
N GLY A 60 -41.06 -12.86 -2.75
CA GLY A 60 -40.96 -13.51 -4.07
C GLY A 60 -41.01 -12.51 -5.22
N ALA A 61 -42.00 -11.62 -5.21
CA ALA A 61 -42.14 -10.54 -6.20
C ALA A 61 -40.97 -9.53 -6.22
N MET A 62 -40.13 -9.50 -5.18
CA MET A 62 -38.94 -8.63 -5.08
C MET A 62 -37.63 -9.31 -5.52
N GLY A 63 -37.59 -10.63 -5.71
CA GLY A 63 -36.39 -11.37 -6.10
C GLY A 63 -35.28 -11.49 -5.03
N GLU A 64 -35.34 -10.71 -3.94
CA GLU A 64 -34.44 -10.78 -2.79
C GLU A 64 -35.18 -11.26 -1.53
N ALA A 65 -35.33 -12.58 -1.39
CA ALA A 65 -35.85 -13.17 -0.16
C ALA A 65 -34.80 -13.12 0.96
N ARG A 66 -35.01 -12.28 1.99
CA ARG A 66 -34.22 -12.38 3.23
C ARG A 66 -34.54 -13.72 3.91
N LEU A 67 -33.64 -14.69 3.83
CA LEU A 67 -33.85 -16.08 4.29
C LEU A 67 -34.38 -16.16 5.73
N GLU A 68 -33.92 -15.30 6.64
CA GLU A 68 -34.42 -15.22 8.02
C GLU A 68 -35.91 -14.85 8.12
N ILE A 69 -36.41 -13.95 7.27
CA ILE A 69 -37.83 -13.53 7.26
C ILE A 69 -38.67 -14.56 6.50
N ALA A 70 -38.14 -15.12 5.40
CA ALA A 70 -38.78 -16.23 4.70
C ALA A 70 -38.96 -17.43 5.63
N GLU A 71 -37.94 -17.79 6.41
CA GLU A 71 -37.98 -18.86 7.41
C GLU A 71 -38.99 -18.60 8.53
N LEU A 72 -39.10 -17.37 9.04
CA LEU A 72 -40.14 -17.01 10.00
C LEU A 72 -41.54 -17.18 9.38
N CYS A 73 -41.73 -16.73 8.14
CA CYS A 73 -43.03 -16.82 7.48
C CYS A 73 -43.41 -18.27 7.14
N ILE A 74 -42.46 -19.10 6.70
CA ILE A 74 -42.66 -20.54 6.48
C ILE A 74 -42.85 -21.27 7.82
N SER A 75 -42.18 -20.86 8.90
CA SER A 75 -42.43 -21.40 10.25
C SER A 75 -43.86 -21.07 10.76
N ILE A 76 -44.42 -19.94 10.35
CA ILE A 76 -45.79 -19.54 10.69
C ILE A 76 -46.83 -20.26 9.80
N SER A 77 -46.57 -20.38 8.50
CA SER A 77 -47.52 -20.96 7.53
C SER A 77 -47.45 -22.48 7.38
N PHE A 78 -46.24 -23.04 7.42
CA PHE A 78 -45.91 -24.44 7.08
C PHE A 78 -44.85 -25.02 8.06
N PRO A 79 -45.13 -25.07 9.38
CA PRO A 79 -44.13 -25.47 10.39
C PRO A 79 -43.52 -26.86 10.16
N ASP A 80 -44.27 -27.82 9.60
CA ASP A 80 -43.76 -29.17 9.32
C ASP A 80 -42.69 -29.20 8.23
N ALA A 81 -42.70 -28.25 7.28
CA ALA A 81 -41.61 -28.08 6.33
C ALA A 81 -40.31 -27.67 7.03
N ILE A 82 -40.38 -26.74 8.01
CA ILE A 82 -39.23 -26.31 8.82
C ILE A 82 -38.74 -27.45 9.74
N LEU A 83 -39.63 -28.23 10.32
CA LEU A 83 -39.27 -29.40 11.12
C LEU A 83 -38.57 -30.49 10.28
N GLN A 84 -39.05 -30.76 9.06
CA GLN A 84 -38.34 -31.65 8.13
C GLN A 84 -36.97 -31.10 7.73
N CYS A 85 -36.84 -29.79 7.47
CA CYS A 85 -35.55 -29.19 7.15
C CYS A 85 -34.55 -29.25 8.33
N ARG A 86 -35.03 -29.11 9.58
CA ARG A 86 -34.23 -29.37 10.80
C ARG A 86 -33.80 -30.86 10.88
N SER A 87 -34.70 -31.78 10.53
CA SER A 87 -34.39 -33.23 10.45
C SER A 87 -33.32 -33.54 9.39
N LEU A 88 -33.48 -33.00 8.18
CA LEU A 88 -32.53 -33.12 7.07
C LEU A 88 -31.13 -32.60 7.46
N THR A 89 -31.08 -31.41 8.08
CA THR A 89 -29.85 -30.78 8.60
C THR A 89 -29.13 -31.72 9.59
N ASN A 90 -29.84 -32.29 10.56
CA ASN A 90 -29.26 -33.21 11.55
C ASN A 90 -28.78 -34.54 10.92
N LEU A 91 -29.56 -35.11 10.00
CA LEU A 91 -29.21 -36.35 9.32
C LEU A 91 -28.01 -36.17 8.38
N LEU A 92 -27.92 -35.08 7.63
CA LEU A 92 -26.76 -34.78 6.80
C LEU A 92 -25.51 -34.52 7.66
N ALA A 93 -25.64 -33.90 8.84
CA ALA A 93 -24.54 -33.76 9.79
C ALA A 93 -24.03 -35.11 10.31
N SER A 94 -24.92 -36.08 10.54
CA SER A 94 -24.57 -37.43 11.01
C SER A 94 -23.62 -38.18 10.06
N LEU A 95 -23.64 -37.85 8.76
CA LEU A 95 -22.70 -38.41 7.78
C LEU A 95 -21.23 -38.11 8.15
N SER A 96 -20.93 -36.98 8.80
CA SER A 96 -19.55 -36.67 9.23
C SER A 96 -18.99 -37.65 10.26
N ALA A 97 -19.85 -38.39 10.97
CA ALA A 97 -19.45 -39.45 11.91
C ALA A 97 -19.25 -40.83 11.25
N PHE A 98 -19.37 -40.96 9.92
CA PHE A 98 -19.31 -42.24 9.20
C PHE A 98 -17.87 -42.71 8.86
N ASP A 99 -16.87 -41.81 8.83
CA ASP A 99 -15.46 -42.18 8.63
C ASP A 99 -14.84 -42.73 9.93
N ASP A 100 -14.55 -44.03 9.97
CA ASP A 100 -13.88 -44.72 11.09
C ASP A 100 -12.55 -44.06 11.51
N TYR A 101 -11.94 -43.28 10.61
CA TYR A 101 -10.67 -42.59 10.82
C TYR A 101 -10.81 -41.10 11.18
N GLY A 102 -12.01 -40.54 11.28
CA GLY A 102 -12.27 -39.15 11.73
C GLY A 102 -11.68 -38.03 10.86
N ASN A 103 -11.56 -38.22 9.54
CA ASN A 103 -10.94 -37.24 8.62
C ASN A 103 -11.95 -36.29 7.96
N VAL A 104 -13.21 -36.69 7.89
CA VAL A 104 -14.32 -35.82 7.50
C VAL A 104 -14.54 -34.84 8.66
N PRO A 105 -14.47 -33.51 8.44
CA PRO A 105 -14.75 -32.55 9.49
C PRO A 105 -16.20 -32.69 9.98
N GLU A 106 -16.40 -32.60 11.29
CA GLU A 106 -17.72 -32.47 11.90
C GLU A 106 -18.48 -31.31 11.25
N MET A 107 -19.71 -31.57 10.81
CA MET A 107 -20.52 -30.58 10.07
C MET A 107 -21.01 -29.47 11.00
N THR A 108 -20.13 -28.53 11.28
CA THR A 108 -20.36 -27.40 12.16
C THR A 108 -21.14 -26.30 11.43
N TRP A 109 -22.47 -26.40 11.49
CA TRP A 109 -23.38 -25.31 11.12
C TRP A 109 -22.98 -24.04 11.88
N HIS A 110 -22.51 -23.01 11.14
CA HIS A 110 -21.83 -21.88 11.75
C HIS A 110 -22.83 -20.99 12.50
N SER A 111 -22.84 -21.09 13.83
CA SER A 111 -23.78 -20.40 14.75
C SER A 111 -23.69 -18.87 14.79
N ARG A 112 -22.93 -18.25 13.88
CA ARG A 112 -22.85 -16.81 13.68
C ARG A 112 -23.68 -16.38 12.47
N ASN A 113 -24.97 -16.16 12.73
CA ASN A 113 -25.90 -15.36 11.91
C ASN A 113 -26.40 -16.00 10.58
N LEU A 114 -26.49 -17.33 10.49
CA LEU A 114 -27.29 -17.99 9.45
C LEU A 114 -28.56 -18.62 10.05
N SER A 115 -29.69 -18.39 9.40
CA SER A 115 -30.95 -19.09 9.71
C SER A 115 -30.90 -20.54 9.21
N MET A 116 -31.88 -21.38 9.53
CA MET A 116 -31.91 -22.77 9.03
C MET A 116 -31.88 -22.85 7.49
N LEU A 117 -32.62 -21.99 6.77
CA LEU A 117 -32.56 -21.91 5.30
C LEU A 117 -31.18 -21.46 4.80
N GLY A 118 -30.54 -20.50 5.48
CA GLY A 118 -29.16 -20.10 5.18
C GLY A 118 -28.12 -21.19 5.48
N ASN A 119 -28.42 -22.11 6.42
CA ASN A 119 -27.62 -23.31 6.64
C ASN A 119 -27.80 -24.33 5.50
N LEU A 120 -29.02 -24.55 4.99
CA LEU A 120 -29.23 -25.41 3.82
C LEU A 120 -28.49 -24.88 2.58
N GLU A 121 -28.58 -23.57 2.33
CA GLU A 121 -27.90 -22.88 1.22
C GLU A 121 -26.36 -23.02 1.26
N ASN A 122 -25.75 -22.83 2.44
CA ASN A 122 -24.28 -22.74 2.57
C ASN A 122 -23.62 -24.01 3.14
N GLY A 123 -24.40 -25.01 3.54
CA GLY A 123 -23.92 -26.18 4.30
C GLY A 123 -22.96 -27.08 3.54
N PHE A 124 -23.13 -27.22 2.22
CA PHE A 124 -22.42 -28.20 1.39
C PHE A 124 -21.21 -27.61 0.69
N GLY A 125 -20.58 -26.62 1.34
CA GLY A 125 -19.38 -25.94 0.84
C GLY A 125 -18.24 -26.89 0.46
N TYR A 126 -17.47 -26.48 -0.55
CA TYR A 126 -16.39 -27.22 -1.22
C TYR A 126 -15.55 -28.10 -0.28
N THR A 127 -15.14 -27.58 0.88
CA THR A 127 -14.30 -28.28 1.87
C THR A 127 -14.89 -29.62 2.34
N TRP A 128 -16.21 -29.72 2.50
CA TRP A 128 -16.87 -30.93 2.99
C TRP A 128 -17.00 -31.98 1.86
N ARG A 129 -17.44 -31.56 0.66
CA ARG A 129 -17.48 -32.43 -0.53
C ARG A 129 -16.09 -32.98 -0.89
N TYR A 130 -15.06 -32.12 -0.88
CA TYR A 130 -13.67 -32.51 -1.12
C TYR A 130 -13.17 -33.55 -0.10
N LYS A 131 -13.54 -33.41 1.17
CA LYS A 131 -13.20 -34.38 2.21
C LYS A 131 -13.86 -35.75 2.00
N TRP A 132 -15.09 -35.78 1.50
CA TRP A 132 -15.74 -37.02 1.09
C TRP A 132 -15.10 -37.66 -0.14
N ILE A 133 -14.70 -36.88 -1.14
CA ILE A 133 -13.95 -37.39 -2.30
C ILE A 133 -12.65 -38.08 -1.85
N LEU A 134 -11.92 -37.51 -0.88
CA LEU A 134 -10.73 -38.14 -0.29
C LEU A 134 -11.03 -39.44 0.49
N VAL A 135 -12.23 -39.60 1.07
CA VAL A 135 -12.67 -40.86 1.68
C VAL A 135 -12.90 -41.93 0.60
N PHE A 136 -13.58 -41.57 -0.49
CA PHE A 136 -13.79 -42.48 -1.62
C PHE A 136 -12.49 -42.84 -2.35
N GLU A 137 -11.56 -41.90 -2.52
CA GLU A 137 -10.20 -42.20 -2.98
C GLU A 137 -9.47 -43.16 -2.04
N ARG A 138 -9.61 -42.99 -0.72
CA ARG A 138 -9.02 -43.92 0.26
C ARG A 138 -9.64 -45.31 0.12
N TRP A 139 -10.96 -45.43 -0.02
CA TRP A 139 -11.64 -46.70 -0.24
C TRP A 139 -11.17 -47.38 -1.54
N ARG A 140 -11.16 -46.65 -2.67
CA ARG A 140 -10.69 -47.17 -3.98
C ARG A 140 -9.21 -47.60 -3.97
N ASN A 141 -8.34 -46.85 -3.29
CA ASN A 141 -6.88 -47.03 -3.37
C ASN A 141 -6.26 -47.86 -2.22
N GLN A 142 -6.95 -48.03 -1.09
CA GLN A 142 -6.38 -48.65 0.11
C GLN A 142 -7.16 -49.85 0.65
N ALA A 143 -8.40 -50.09 0.20
CA ALA A 143 -9.11 -51.33 0.53
C ALA A 143 -8.37 -52.55 -0.04
N LYS A 144 -8.27 -53.61 0.78
CA LYS A 144 -7.60 -54.88 0.42
C LYS A 144 -8.49 -56.10 0.61
N ASP A 145 -9.73 -55.88 1.01
CA ASP A 145 -10.75 -56.86 1.37
C ASP A 145 -12.05 -56.43 0.69
N TYR A 146 -12.63 -57.29 -0.16
CA TYR A 146 -13.83 -56.93 -0.90
C TYR A 146 -15.07 -56.90 0.00
N GLN A 147 -15.12 -57.73 1.05
CA GLN A 147 -16.29 -57.84 1.91
C GLN A 147 -16.41 -56.58 2.77
N TRP A 148 -15.31 -56.16 3.40
CA TRP A 148 -15.27 -54.90 4.15
C TRP A 148 -15.69 -53.69 3.31
N LEU A 149 -15.23 -53.62 2.05
CA LEU A 149 -15.59 -52.53 1.15
C LEU A 149 -17.06 -52.61 0.71
N SER A 150 -17.55 -53.80 0.38
CA SER A 150 -18.95 -54.05 0.03
C SER A 150 -19.90 -53.67 1.17
N ASP A 151 -19.57 -54.04 2.41
CA ASP A 151 -20.38 -53.76 3.59
C ASP A 151 -20.44 -52.23 3.85
N LYS A 152 -19.30 -51.54 3.81
CA LYS A 152 -19.23 -50.07 3.95
C LYS A 152 -19.96 -49.31 2.84
N ILE A 153 -19.94 -49.81 1.60
CA ILE A 153 -20.74 -49.26 0.49
C ILE A 153 -22.23 -49.48 0.75
N GLY A 154 -22.62 -50.67 1.23
CA GLY A 154 -24.01 -51.01 1.58
C GLY A 154 -24.59 -50.08 2.65
N ASP A 155 -23.88 -49.92 3.77
CA ASP A 155 -24.28 -49.06 4.88
C ASP A 155 -24.43 -47.59 4.44
N LEU A 156 -23.42 -47.05 3.73
CA LEU A 156 -23.47 -45.65 3.29
C LEU A 156 -24.58 -45.42 2.25
N LYS A 157 -24.78 -46.37 1.32
CA LYS A 157 -25.83 -46.31 0.30
C LYS A 157 -27.23 -46.38 0.92
N SER A 158 -27.42 -47.19 1.98
CA SER A 158 -28.66 -47.26 2.76
C SER A 158 -28.95 -45.91 3.45
N ASN A 159 -27.96 -45.37 4.17
CA ASN A 159 -28.08 -44.08 4.86
C ASN A 159 -28.37 -42.93 3.88
N VAL A 160 -27.58 -42.80 2.81
CA VAL A 160 -27.78 -41.75 1.79
C VAL A 160 -29.17 -41.87 1.15
N ALA A 161 -29.65 -43.08 0.84
CA ALA A 161 -30.99 -43.28 0.28
C ALA A 161 -32.11 -42.84 1.23
N HIS A 162 -31.98 -43.08 2.54
CA HIS A 162 -32.95 -42.61 3.54
C HIS A 162 -33.02 -41.07 3.58
N ILE A 163 -31.87 -40.40 3.63
CA ILE A 163 -31.79 -38.92 3.67
C ILE A 163 -32.31 -38.31 2.36
N ARG A 164 -32.05 -38.95 1.22
CA ARG A 164 -32.53 -38.53 -0.11
C ARG A 164 -34.06 -38.49 -0.21
N LEU A 165 -34.79 -39.36 0.49
CA LEU A 165 -36.25 -39.34 0.54
C LEU A 165 -36.79 -38.11 1.28
N ILE A 166 -36.15 -37.73 2.41
CA ILE A 166 -36.51 -36.54 3.18
C ILE A 166 -36.21 -35.27 2.36
N PHE A 167 -35.04 -35.23 1.70
CA PHE A 167 -34.66 -34.16 0.77
C PHE A 167 -35.70 -33.97 -0.35
N LEU A 168 -36.15 -35.05 -1.00
CA LEU A 168 -37.16 -34.97 -2.06
C LEU A 168 -38.52 -34.44 -1.55
N SER A 169 -38.93 -34.82 -0.34
CA SER A 169 -40.15 -34.31 0.31
C SER A 169 -40.08 -32.79 0.56
N ILE A 170 -38.93 -32.30 1.02
CA ILE A 170 -38.66 -30.87 1.22
C ILE A 170 -38.62 -30.14 -0.13
N LYS A 171 -37.97 -30.72 -1.15
CA LYS A 171 -37.88 -30.14 -2.50
C LYS A 171 -39.26 -29.96 -3.14
N GLU A 172 -40.15 -30.95 -2.99
CA GLU A 172 -41.54 -30.85 -3.44
C GLU A 172 -42.33 -29.79 -2.66
N ALA A 173 -42.15 -29.71 -1.33
CA ALA A 173 -42.76 -28.64 -0.53
C ALA A 173 -42.27 -27.25 -0.95
N PHE A 174 -40.98 -27.07 -1.23
CA PHE A 174 -40.41 -25.80 -1.69
C PHE A 174 -40.88 -25.45 -3.10
N MET A 175 -40.98 -26.42 -4.03
CA MET A 175 -41.58 -26.21 -5.36
C MET A 175 -43.02 -25.68 -5.27
N GLN A 176 -43.81 -26.23 -4.34
CA GLN A 176 -45.19 -25.78 -4.13
C GLN A 176 -45.26 -24.40 -3.44
N ILE A 177 -44.37 -24.08 -2.49
CA ILE A 177 -44.27 -22.73 -1.91
C ILE A 177 -43.84 -21.70 -2.97
N ASP A 178 -42.83 -22.01 -3.78
CA ASP A 178 -42.34 -21.16 -4.86
C ASP A 178 -43.44 -20.86 -5.89
N TRP A 179 -44.29 -21.85 -6.21
CA TRP A 179 -45.48 -21.63 -7.04
C TRP A 179 -46.55 -20.77 -6.34
N MET A 180 -46.75 -20.92 -5.03
CA MET A 180 -47.74 -20.15 -4.24
C MET A 180 -47.32 -18.71 -3.91
N ALA A 181 -46.01 -18.43 -3.86
CA ALA A 181 -45.44 -17.16 -3.39
C ALA A 181 -44.54 -16.44 -4.42
N GLY A 182 -44.17 -17.08 -5.52
CA GLY A 182 -43.20 -16.54 -6.48
C GLY A 182 -41.76 -16.47 -5.94
N THR A 183 -41.44 -17.29 -4.93
CA THR A 183 -40.08 -17.40 -4.35
C THR A 183 -39.20 -18.36 -5.15
N SER A 184 -37.93 -18.49 -4.75
CA SER A 184 -36.92 -19.39 -5.35
C SER A 184 -36.22 -20.27 -4.30
N LEU A 185 -36.99 -20.80 -3.35
CA LEU A 185 -36.52 -21.66 -2.26
C LEU A 185 -35.90 -22.97 -2.78
N VAL A 186 -36.36 -23.48 -3.92
CA VAL A 186 -35.81 -24.69 -4.55
C VAL A 186 -34.33 -24.52 -4.94
N ASP A 187 -33.89 -23.32 -5.30
CA ASP A 187 -32.49 -23.08 -5.69
C ASP A 187 -31.53 -23.24 -4.50
N LEU A 188 -31.99 -22.95 -3.28
CA LEU A 188 -31.25 -23.18 -2.01
C LEU A 188 -30.91 -24.67 -1.80
N LEU A 189 -31.61 -25.58 -2.49
CA LEU A 189 -31.42 -27.03 -2.41
C LEU A 189 -30.44 -27.57 -3.47
N SER A 190 -29.93 -26.74 -4.39
CA SER A 190 -29.02 -27.16 -5.45
C SER A 190 -27.70 -27.73 -4.90
N ASP A 191 -27.17 -27.12 -3.84
CA ASP A 191 -25.91 -27.52 -3.20
C ASP A 191 -26.00 -28.92 -2.52
N ILE A 192 -27.22 -29.29 -2.10
CA ILE A 192 -27.55 -30.60 -1.57
C ILE A 192 -27.78 -31.62 -2.69
N GLN A 193 -28.41 -31.21 -3.80
CA GLN A 193 -28.58 -32.05 -5.01
C GLN A 193 -27.22 -32.49 -5.56
N ASP A 194 -26.30 -31.55 -5.81
CA ASP A 194 -24.93 -31.82 -6.24
C ASP A 194 -24.21 -32.83 -5.33
N THR A 195 -24.49 -32.74 -4.03
CA THR A 195 -23.90 -33.61 -3.01
C THR A 195 -24.43 -35.04 -3.14
N PHE A 196 -25.73 -35.25 -3.33
CA PHE A 196 -26.28 -36.59 -3.64
C PHE A 196 -25.70 -37.14 -4.94
N ASP A 197 -25.61 -36.32 -6.00
CA ASP A 197 -25.05 -36.71 -7.28
C ASP A 197 -23.54 -37.04 -7.18
N MET A 198 -22.80 -36.41 -6.27
CA MET A 198 -21.41 -36.78 -5.92
C MET A 198 -21.34 -38.14 -5.20
N PHE A 199 -22.22 -38.38 -4.22
CA PHE A 199 -22.31 -39.67 -3.52
C PHE A 199 -22.65 -40.81 -4.48
N GLU A 200 -23.65 -40.64 -5.34
CA GLU A 200 -24.07 -41.67 -6.30
C GLU A 200 -22.94 -42.08 -7.26
N ARG A 201 -22.20 -41.10 -7.81
CA ARG A 201 -21.03 -41.36 -8.68
C ARG A 201 -19.90 -42.11 -7.95
N ASN A 202 -19.48 -41.61 -6.78
CA ASN A 202 -18.35 -42.22 -6.07
C ASN A 202 -18.70 -43.60 -5.48
N LEU A 203 -19.95 -43.83 -5.05
CA LEU A 203 -20.40 -45.15 -4.59
C LEU A 203 -20.43 -46.18 -5.73
N ALA A 204 -20.68 -45.77 -6.98
CA ALA A 204 -20.57 -46.65 -8.15
C ALA A 204 -19.11 -47.05 -8.41
N GLU A 205 -18.19 -46.09 -8.48
CA GLU A 205 -16.75 -46.37 -8.68
C GLU A 205 -16.14 -47.23 -7.56
N CYS A 206 -16.60 -47.05 -6.31
CA CYS A 206 -16.22 -47.91 -5.19
C CYS A 206 -16.78 -49.33 -5.32
N ALA A 207 -17.98 -49.51 -5.91
CA ALA A 207 -18.57 -50.83 -6.16
C ALA A 207 -17.83 -51.56 -7.29
N ASP A 208 -17.48 -50.87 -8.38
CA ASP A 208 -16.62 -51.42 -9.44
C ASP A 208 -15.29 -51.93 -8.86
N LYS A 209 -14.70 -51.17 -7.92
CA LYS A 209 -13.47 -51.59 -7.22
C LYS A 209 -13.68 -52.75 -6.24
N ALA A 210 -14.85 -52.86 -5.63
CA ALA A 210 -15.20 -54.02 -4.79
C ALA A 210 -15.30 -55.30 -5.63
N ASP A 211 -15.91 -55.24 -6.83
CA ASP A 211 -15.94 -56.37 -7.75
C ASP A 211 -14.56 -56.73 -8.34
N GLU A 212 -13.70 -55.73 -8.62
CA GLU A 212 -12.30 -55.97 -9.01
C GLU A 212 -11.53 -56.71 -7.89
N LEU A 213 -11.63 -56.24 -6.64
CA LEU A 213 -11.01 -56.88 -5.47
C LEU A 213 -11.58 -58.28 -5.23
N ARG A 214 -12.89 -58.50 -5.46
CA ARG A 214 -13.52 -59.81 -5.35
C ARG A 214 -12.95 -60.78 -6.38
N VAL A 215 -12.86 -60.39 -7.64
CA VAL A 215 -12.24 -61.20 -8.72
C VAL A 215 -10.76 -61.49 -8.44
N GLU A 216 -10.03 -60.58 -7.80
CA GLU A 216 -8.63 -60.82 -7.45
C GLU A 216 -8.43 -61.69 -6.18
N GLN A 217 -9.33 -61.59 -5.19
CA GLN A 217 -9.29 -62.42 -3.98
C GLN A 217 -9.86 -63.84 -4.17
N GLU A 218 -10.91 -64.00 -4.97
CA GLU A 218 -11.51 -65.32 -5.31
C GLU A 218 -10.64 -66.12 -6.29
N ARG A 219 -9.56 -65.52 -6.81
CA ARG A 219 -8.62 -66.12 -7.77
C ARG A 219 -7.87 -67.32 -7.13
N PRO A 220 -8.00 -68.55 -7.68
CA PRO A 220 -7.42 -69.74 -7.06
C PRO A 220 -5.90 -69.68 -6.88
N LYS A 221 -5.43 -69.77 -5.62
CA LYS A 221 -4.00 -69.77 -5.26
C LYS A 221 -3.34 -71.12 -5.58
N HIS A 222 -2.94 -71.32 -6.83
CA HIS A 222 -1.95 -72.32 -7.22
C HIS A 222 -0.91 -71.73 -8.18
N LEU A 223 0.34 -72.19 -8.04
CA LEU A 223 1.52 -71.85 -8.88
C LEU A 223 2.06 -70.41 -8.72
N SER A 224 2.71 -70.18 -7.59
CA SER A 224 3.95 -69.37 -7.53
C SER A 224 5.15 -70.21 -8.11
N PRO A 225 6.39 -69.70 -8.28
CA PRO A 225 6.95 -68.47 -7.71
C PRO A 225 7.84 -67.58 -8.63
N PHE A 226 8.06 -66.33 -8.20
CA PHE A 226 9.41 -65.79 -7.97
C PHE A 226 9.35 -64.74 -6.85
N VAL A 227 10.50 -64.32 -6.29
CA VAL A 227 10.61 -64.02 -4.85
C VAL A 227 11.16 -62.61 -4.53
N ASN A 228 10.44 -61.93 -3.63
CA ASN A 228 10.80 -60.83 -2.72
C ASN A 228 11.69 -59.64 -3.18
N SER A 229 11.17 -58.44 -2.93
CA SER A 229 11.98 -57.36 -2.33
C SER A 229 11.13 -56.55 -1.34
N SER A 230 11.31 -56.78 -0.03
CA SER A 230 10.64 -56.05 1.05
C SER A 230 11.59 -55.06 1.75
N SER A 231 11.04 -53.96 2.24
CA SER A 231 11.77 -52.86 2.91
C SER A 231 12.48 -53.25 4.20
N ALA A 232 13.62 -52.61 4.48
CA ALA A 232 14.08 -52.29 5.83
C ALA A 232 14.93 -51.01 5.83
N GLN A 233 14.81 -50.19 6.87
CA GLN A 233 15.71 -49.07 7.14
C GLN A 233 16.75 -49.47 8.21
N SER A 234 17.92 -48.84 8.16
CA SER A 234 18.75 -48.43 9.32
C SER A 234 19.26 -49.50 10.30
N TRP A 235 20.57 -49.51 10.55
CA TRP A 235 21.20 -49.15 11.85
C TRP A 235 22.74 -49.17 11.71
N SER A 236 23.47 -48.86 12.79
CA SER A 236 24.89 -48.47 12.78
C SER A 236 25.87 -49.45 13.45
N SER A 237 27.16 -49.23 13.20
CA SER A 237 28.32 -49.53 14.07
C SER A 237 28.79 -50.99 14.28
N GLY A 238 29.96 -51.29 13.69
CA GLY A 238 31.16 -51.60 14.50
C GLY A 238 31.71 -53.04 14.54
N SER A 239 32.98 -53.23 14.13
CA SER A 239 33.97 -54.10 14.81
C SER A 239 35.40 -54.02 14.22
N ASN A 240 36.34 -53.49 15.02
CA ASN A 240 37.67 -54.04 15.38
C ASN A 240 38.62 -54.65 14.29
N ILE A 241 39.81 -54.08 13.99
CA ILE A 241 41.13 -54.19 14.71
C ILE A 241 41.92 -55.48 14.34
N PRO A 242 43.29 -55.58 14.35
CA PRO A 242 44.37 -54.64 14.78
C PRO A 242 45.52 -54.38 13.75
N SER A 243 46.42 -53.41 14.03
CA SER A 243 47.87 -53.68 14.34
C SER A 243 48.79 -52.43 14.35
N GLY A 244 49.45 -52.16 15.49
CA GLY A 244 50.67 -51.34 15.64
C GLY A 244 50.55 -49.80 15.48
N GLY A 245 51.27 -48.95 16.23
CA GLY A 245 52.08 -49.17 17.45
C GLY A 245 52.99 -47.98 17.83
N ILE A 246 53.27 -47.84 19.14
CA ILE A 246 54.47 -47.18 19.75
C ILE A 246 54.56 -45.62 19.74
N THR A 247 54.21 -45.03 20.91
CA THR A 247 54.89 -43.97 21.74
C THR A 247 55.95 -42.99 21.17
N GLN A 248 56.23 -41.78 21.73
CA GLN A 248 55.54 -40.82 22.64
C GLN A 248 56.44 -39.54 22.86
N ARG A 249 55.85 -38.39 23.22
CA ARG A 249 56.39 -37.29 24.12
C ARG A 249 57.64 -36.42 23.78
N THR A 250 57.37 -35.13 23.53
CA THR A 250 57.87 -33.89 24.24
C THR A 250 59.37 -33.48 24.39
N SER A 251 59.70 -32.30 23.82
CA SER A 251 60.12 -31.02 24.48
C SER A 251 61.60 -30.58 24.76
N PHE A 252 61.83 -29.26 24.54
CA PHE A 252 62.75 -28.28 25.16
C PHE A 252 64.30 -28.31 24.99
N GLY A 253 64.91 -27.10 24.96
CA GLY A 253 66.36 -26.80 25.04
C GLY A 253 67.09 -26.68 23.67
N ARG A 254 67.85 -25.64 23.24
CA ARG A 254 68.30 -24.28 23.68
C ARG A 254 69.84 -24.12 23.90
N ASP A 255 70.38 -23.01 23.36
CA ASP A 255 71.66 -22.30 23.60
C ASP A 255 72.99 -22.76 22.95
N GLY A 256 73.80 -21.77 22.49
CA GLY A 256 75.27 -21.81 22.62
C GLY A 256 76.20 -21.41 21.44
N ASN A 257 76.47 -20.10 21.25
CA ASN A 257 77.79 -19.42 21.00
C ASN A 257 78.92 -20.04 20.12
N ASN A 258 79.87 -19.35 19.45
CA ASN A 258 80.21 -17.95 19.04
C ASN A 258 81.38 -18.07 17.97
N THR A 259 82.37 -17.19 17.63
CA THR A 259 82.93 -15.92 18.16
C THR A 259 83.83 -15.17 17.13
N THR A 260 83.53 -13.89 16.83
CA THR A 260 84.45 -12.72 16.55
C THR A 260 85.53 -12.65 15.43
N VAL A 261 85.74 -11.39 14.94
CA VAL A 261 87.01 -10.63 14.63
C VAL A 261 86.89 -9.80 13.32
N HIS A 262 87.36 -8.55 13.16
CA HIS A 262 87.40 -7.31 14.00
C HIS A 262 87.84 -6.07 13.15
N VAL A 263 87.70 -4.83 13.69
CA VAL A 263 88.56 -3.61 13.45
C VAL A 263 88.35 -2.68 12.20
N GLU A 264 87.64 -1.55 12.45
CA GLU A 264 88.10 -0.12 12.36
C GLU A 264 87.85 0.93 11.24
N ASN A 265 87.67 2.17 11.75
CA ASN A 265 87.99 3.54 11.27
C ASN A 265 87.11 4.30 10.26
N GLY A 266 87.15 5.65 10.34
CA GLY A 266 86.09 6.53 9.81
C GLY A 266 86.48 7.96 9.29
N PRO A 267 85.96 9.06 9.88
CA PRO A 267 85.23 10.10 9.10
C PRO A 267 85.99 11.44 8.90
N PRO A 268 85.41 12.45 8.18
CA PRO A 268 84.63 13.50 8.87
C PRO A 268 83.53 14.23 8.04
N LYS A 269 82.87 15.21 8.68
CA LYS A 269 82.10 16.35 8.09
C LYS A 269 83.02 17.63 8.13
N PRO A 270 82.61 18.94 8.10
CA PRO A 270 81.30 19.58 7.89
C PRO A 270 81.29 20.98 7.16
N LYS A 271 80.14 21.67 7.22
CA LYS A 271 79.89 23.14 7.33
C LYS A 271 80.07 24.14 6.17
N GLU A 272 78.93 24.78 5.86
CA GLU A 272 78.66 26.23 5.86
C GLU A 272 79.62 27.25 5.19
N ARG A 273 79.08 28.00 4.22
CA ARG A 273 79.09 29.48 4.28
C ARG A 273 77.99 30.12 3.44
N ARG A 274 77.07 30.85 4.08
CA ARG A 274 76.25 31.87 3.41
C ARG A 274 77.12 33.11 3.19
N LEU A 275 77.25 33.62 1.96
CA LEU A 275 77.26 35.07 1.78
C LEU A 275 76.76 35.50 0.39
N THR A 276 75.62 36.16 0.43
CA THR A 276 75.00 36.91 -0.67
C THR A 276 75.93 37.96 -1.27
N LYS A 277 76.14 37.93 -2.60
CA LYS A 277 76.11 39.12 -3.48
C LYS A 277 76.29 38.76 -4.96
N LEU A 278 75.18 38.46 -5.64
CA LEU A 278 74.85 39.01 -6.97
C LEU A 278 73.43 38.61 -7.39
N ARG A 279 72.47 39.40 -6.92
CA ARG A 279 71.15 39.53 -7.56
C ARG A 279 71.37 40.18 -8.95
N GLN A 280 70.42 40.02 -9.88
CA GLN A 280 70.41 40.64 -11.22
C GLN A 280 71.36 40.05 -12.28
N ARG A 281 71.02 38.86 -12.79
CA ARG A 281 70.62 38.66 -14.20
C ARG A 281 69.89 37.31 -14.34
N LEU A 282 69.07 37.17 -15.39
CA LEU A 282 68.29 35.96 -15.72
C LEU A 282 67.33 35.49 -14.62
N SER A 283 66.34 36.31 -14.30
CA SER A 283 65.09 35.85 -13.68
C SER A 283 64.24 35.07 -14.69
N ILE A 284 64.63 33.82 -14.97
CA ILE A 284 63.77 32.83 -15.64
C ILE A 284 62.93 32.14 -14.55
N ASN A 285 61.63 31.99 -14.82
CA ASN A 285 60.64 31.69 -13.79
C ASN A 285 60.73 30.22 -13.30
N LEU A 286 61.26 30.02 -12.09
CA LEU A 286 61.48 28.71 -11.46
C LEU A 286 60.21 28.13 -10.80
N ASP A 287 59.32 28.98 -10.31
CA ASP A 287 58.08 28.60 -9.60
C ASP A 287 57.15 27.76 -10.48
N ALA A 288 57.18 28.00 -11.80
CA ALA A 288 56.46 27.22 -12.80
C ALA A 288 57.05 25.80 -13.01
N ARG A 289 58.26 25.52 -12.55
CA ARG A 289 58.89 24.18 -12.63
C ARG A 289 58.74 23.39 -11.35
N GLU A 290 58.79 24.03 -10.18
CA GLU A 290 58.60 23.34 -8.89
C GLU A 290 57.16 22.84 -8.69
N ASN A 291 56.15 23.66 -9.02
CA ASN A 291 54.73 23.28 -8.90
C ASN A 291 54.34 22.05 -9.74
N HIS A 292 55.02 21.79 -10.85
CA HIS A 292 54.77 20.60 -11.66
C HIS A 292 55.26 19.32 -10.97
N TRP A 293 56.45 19.33 -10.35
CA TRP A 293 56.97 18.14 -9.67
C TRP A 293 56.24 17.84 -8.36
N THR A 294 55.88 18.85 -7.57
CA THR A 294 55.09 18.65 -6.34
C THR A 294 53.71 18.05 -6.64
N THR A 295 53.08 18.42 -7.76
CA THR A 295 51.82 17.85 -8.22
C THR A 295 51.96 16.36 -8.55
N LEU A 296 53.02 15.97 -9.26
CA LEU A 296 53.27 14.57 -9.65
C LEU A 296 53.66 13.69 -8.44
N PHE A 297 54.45 14.21 -7.49
CA PHE A 297 54.69 13.57 -6.19
C PHE A 297 53.46 13.57 -5.26
N GLY A 298 52.44 14.38 -5.56
CA GLY A 298 51.13 14.31 -4.91
C GLY A 298 50.38 13.02 -5.28
N LEU A 299 50.44 12.62 -6.55
CA LEU A 299 49.82 11.38 -7.04
C LEU A 299 50.45 10.12 -6.44
N SER A 300 51.76 10.11 -6.19
CA SER A 300 52.42 9.00 -5.46
C SER A 300 52.05 8.93 -3.97
N LYS A 301 51.30 9.91 -3.44
CA LYS A 301 50.69 9.89 -2.11
C LYS A 301 49.19 9.56 -2.14
N SER A 302 48.61 9.28 -3.31
CA SER A 302 47.24 8.78 -3.43
C SER A 302 47.12 7.46 -2.65
N PRO A 303 46.10 7.29 -1.77
CA PRO A 303 45.91 6.05 -1.03
C PRO A 303 45.86 4.81 -1.94
N VAL A 304 45.23 4.92 -3.12
CA VAL A 304 45.15 3.85 -4.13
C VAL A 304 46.54 3.45 -4.64
N VAL A 305 47.39 4.43 -4.95
CA VAL A 305 48.75 4.17 -5.44
C VAL A 305 49.63 3.59 -4.33
N LEU A 306 49.51 4.10 -3.10
CA LEU A 306 50.23 3.57 -1.95
C LEU A 306 49.85 2.11 -1.66
N ILE A 307 48.55 1.79 -1.63
CA ILE A 307 48.05 0.40 -1.44
C ILE A 307 48.59 -0.52 -2.54
N LEU A 308 48.49 -0.12 -3.81
CA LEU A 308 48.96 -0.94 -4.93
C LEU A 308 50.48 -1.12 -4.93
N THR A 309 51.27 -0.10 -4.55
CA THR A 309 52.73 -0.27 -4.41
C THR A 309 53.11 -1.14 -3.21
N ALA A 310 52.36 -1.09 -2.11
CA ALA A 310 52.60 -1.92 -0.93
C ALA A 310 52.23 -3.40 -1.13
N ALA A 311 51.23 -3.69 -1.98
CA ALA A 311 50.83 -5.06 -2.33
C ALA A 311 51.72 -5.71 -3.42
N MET A 312 52.57 -4.95 -4.11
CA MET A 312 53.45 -5.47 -5.16
C MET A 312 54.49 -6.50 -4.67
N PRO A 313 55.22 -6.32 -3.54
CA PRO A 313 56.16 -7.32 -3.06
C PRO A 313 55.50 -8.65 -2.61
N PRO A 314 54.36 -8.66 -1.87
CA PRO A 314 53.61 -9.89 -1.63
C PRO A 314 53.17 -10.63 -2.90
N THR A 315 52.71 -9.91 -3.94
CA THR A 315 52.35 -10.52 -5.22
C THR A 315 53.55 -11.19 -5.90
N ILE A 316 54.70 -10.51 -5.94
CA ILE A 316 55.94 -11.08 -6.51
C ILE A 316 56.42 -12.29 -5.68
N TYR A 317 56.38 -12.21 -4.35
CA TYR A 317 56.77 -13.32 -3.47
C TYR A 317 55.86 -14.53 -3.62
N SER A 318 54.54 -14.32 -3.69
CA SER A 318 53.57 -15.39 -3.99
C SER A 318 53.84 -16.02 -5.36
N THR A 319 54.29 -15.24 -6.35
CA THR A 319 54.60 -15.73 -7.69
C THR A 319 55.89 -16.57 -7.71
N ILE A 320 56.87 -16.26 -6.85
CA ILE A 320 58.10 -17.06 -6.67
C ILE A 320 57.82 -18.39 -5.93
N LEU A 321 56.76 -18.43 -5.12
CA LEU A 321 56.30 -19.66 -4.45
C LEU A 321 55.46 -20.58 -5.36
N CYS A 322 54.97 -20.09 -6.49
CA CYS A 322 54.32 -20.93 -7.50
C CYS A 322 55.39 -21.74 -8.26
N GLY A 323 55.30 -23.07 -8.21
CA GLY A 323 56.16 -23.96 -9.00
C GLY A 323 55.96 -23.80 -10.51
N PRO A 324 56.91 -24.28 -11.34
CA PRO A 324 56.72 -24.34 -12.78
C PRO A 324 55.55 -25.27 -13.14
N PRO A 325 54.77 -24.98 -14.20
CA PRO A 325 53.66 -25.83 -14.62
C PRO A 325 54.17 -27.17 -15.20
N ASP A 326 53.43 -28.26 -14.93
CA ASP A 326 53.78 -29.62 -15.35
C ASP A 326 53.83 -29.82 -16.88
N ALA A 327 53.18 -28.94 -17.65
CA ALA A 327 53.19 -28.92 -19.10
C ALA A 327 53.17 -27.49 -19.66
N VAL A 328 53.77 -27.31 -20.83
CA VAL A 328 53.84 -26.05 -21.57
C VAL A 328 53.44 -26.31 -23.03
N PRO A 329 52.51 -25.54 -23.64
CA PRO A 329 51.85 -24.35 -23.09
C PRO A 329 50.76 -24.65 -22.05
N ALA A 330 50.73 -23.86 -20.98
CA ALA A 330 49.75 -23.91 -19.91
C ALA A 330 48.46 -23.19 -20.32
N LEU A 331 47.54 -23.92 -20.96
CA LEU A 331 46.23 -23.44 -21.43
C LEU A 331 45.10 -23.86 -20.47
N ASP A 332 45.26 -23.53 -19.19
CA ASP A 332 44.34 -23.89 -18.11
C ASP A 332 43.22 -22.85 -17.90
N SER A 333 42.37 -23.05 -16.89
CA SER A 333 41.32 -22.08 -16.53
C SER A 333 41.87 -20.71 -16.14
N ASN A 334 43.08 -20.65 -15.57
CA ASN A 334 43.73 -19.40 -15.19
C ASN A 334 44.27 -18.62 -16.41
N PHE A 335 44.75 -19.30 -17.45
CA PHE A 335 45.04 -18.69 -18.76
C PHE A 335 43.80 -18.00 -19.35
N TYR A 336 42.66 -18.70 -19.44
CA TYR A 336 41.42 -18.11 -19.96
C TYR A 336 40.87 -16.97 -19.08
N SER A 337 41.01 -17.08 -17.75
CA SER A 337 40.70 -15.97 -16.83
C SER A 337 41.58 -14.74 -17.07
N THR A 338 42.89 -14.92 -17.22
CA THR A 338 43.86 -13.86 -17.51
C THR A 338 43.59 -13.21 -18.87
N LEU A 339 43.24 -14.01 -19.89
CA LEU A 339 42.86 -13.54 -21.22
C LEU A 339 41.54 -12.73 -21.19
N SER A 340 40.55 -13.17 -20.41
CA SER A 340 39.29 -12.44 -20.19
C SER A 340 39.50 -11.10 -19.48
N GLN A 341 40.37 -11.06 -18.46
CA GLN A 341 40.78 -9.84 -17.78
C GLN A 341 41.53 -8.88 -18.73
N PHE A 342 42.40 -9.40 -19.60
CA PHE A 342 43.05 -8.61 -20.65
C PHE A 342 42.05 -7.98 -21.62
N ILE A 343 41.10 -8.77 -22.16
CA ILE A 343 40.05 -8.28 -23.07
C ILE A 343 39.18 -7.21 -22.38
N SER A 344 38.83 -7.42 -21.11
CA SER A 344 38.07 -6.45 -20.29
C SER A 344 38.85 -5.16 -20.03
N SER A 345 40.15 -5.26 -19.74
CA SER A 345 41.03 -4.10 -19.55
C SER A 345 41.21 -3.32 -20.85
N LEU A 346 41.26 -4.00 -22.01
CA LEU A 346 41.38 -3.39 -23.33
C LEU A 346 40.08 -2.68 -23.73
N ALA A 347 38.91 -3.18 -23.33
CA ALA A 347 37.64 -2.47 -23.45
C ALA A 347 37.61 -1.18 -22.60
N GLY A 348 38.09 -1.24 -21.35
CA GLY A 348 38.26 -0.06 -20.49
C GLY A 348 39.24 0.96 -21.08
N LEU A 349 40.37 0.50 -21.62
CA LEU A 349 41.35 1.31 -22.33
C LEU A 349 40.75 1.97 -23.59
N TYR A 350 39.92 1.24 -24.34
CA TYR A 350 39.23 1.77 -25.51
C TYR A 350 38.30 2.94 -25.18
N VAL A 351 37.65 2.96 -24.01
CA VAL A 351 36.85 4.11 -23.56
C VAL A 351 37.73 5.37 -23.35
N ILE A 352 38.95 5.20 -22.84
CA ILE A 352 39.94 6.28 -22.67
C ILE A 352 40.56 6.71 -24.00
N VAL A 353 40.73 5.77 -24.94
CA VAL A 353 41.42 5.98 -26.22
C VAL A 353 40.49 6.50 -27.32
N LYS A 354 39.20 6.16 -27.32
CA LYS A 354 38.21 6.57 -28.34
C LYS A 354 38.12 8.10 -28.54
N PRO A 355 38.16 8.96 -27.50
CA PRO A 355 38.20 10.42 -27.68
C PRO A 355 39.47 10.90 -28.41
N LEU A 356 40.61 10.26 -28.15
CA LEU A 356 41.93 10.67 -28.68
C LEU A 356 42.06 10.46 -30.20
N PHE A 357 41.29 9.54 -30.78
CA PHE A 357 41.24 9.31 -32.23
C PHE A 357 40.14 10.14 -32.94
N ASN A 358 39.31 10.90 -32.21
CA ASN A 358 38.29 11.72 -32.83
C ASN A 358 38.91 12.96 -33.50
N ARG A 359 38.66 13.17 -34.79
CA ARG A 359 39.30 14.26 -35.57
C ARG A 359 38.87 15.68 -35.17
N ASN A 360 37.89 15.82 -34.28
CA ASN A 360 37.43 17.11 -33.76
C ASN A 360 38.32 17.62 -32.61
N LYS A 361 39.04 18.73 -32.85
CA LYS A 361 39.89 19.44 -31.86
C LYS A 361 39.15 20.02 -30.63
N LYS A 362 37.89 19.65 -30.39
CA LYS A 362 37.12 20.03 -29.20
C LYS A 362 37.17 18.96 -28.09
N ASP A 363 37.44 17.71 -28.45
CA ASP A 363 37.31 16.55 -27.54
C ASP A 363 38.67 15.99 -27.09
N GLU A 364 39.77 16.70 -27.39
CA GLU A 364 41.14 16.30 -27.07
C GLU A 364 41.37 16.33 -25.54
N ILE A 365 41.73 15.16 -24.97
CA ILE A 365 41.95 15.01 -23.52
C ILE A 365 43.23 15.75 -23.10
N LYS A 366 43.06 17.01 -22.72
CA LYS A 366 44.11 17.81 -22.09
C LYS A 366 44.47 17.21 -20.74
N THR A 367 45.77 17.08 -20.50
CA THR A 367 46.36 16.71 -19.22
C THR A 367 47.62 17.55 -18.99
N SER A 368 47.91 17.92 -17.74
CA SER A 368 49.12 18.69 -17.38
C SER A 368 50.44 17.95 -17.67
N PHE A 369 50.38 16.62 -17.81
CA PHE A 369 51.55 15.76 -18.05
C PHE A 369 51.32 14.80 -19.23
N PRO A 370 51.14 15.31 -20.47
CA PRO A 370 50.71 14.48 -21.59
C PRO A 370 51.74 13.38 -21.89
N LYS A 371 53.04 13.69 -21.80
CA LYS A 371 54.10 12.67 -21.97
C LYS A 371 54.00 11.54 -20.95
N THR A 372 53.77 11.86 -19.68
CA THR A 372 53.63 10.86 -18.60
C THR A 372 52.33 10.07 -18.73
N PHE A 373 51.24 10.74 -19.08
CA PHE A 373 49.95 10.09 -19.35
C PHE A 373 50.07 9.06 -20.48
N TYR A 374 50.62 9.47 -21.63
CA TYR A 374 50.81 8.55 -22.76
C TYR A 374 51.81 7.43 -22.46
N THR A 375 52.90 7.66 -21.71
CA THR A 375 53.80 6.56 -21.34
C THR A 375 53.16 5.57 -20.37
N MET A 376 52.37 6.01 -19.40
CA MET A 376 51.60 5.10 -18.52
C MET A 376 50.56 4.31 -19.31
N LEU A 377 49.82 4.95 -20.22
CA LEU A 377 48.81 4.31 -21.07
C LEU A 377 49.44 3.25 -22.00
N THR A 378 50.59 3.57 -22.61
CA THR A 378 51.33 2.67 -23.50
C THR A 378 51.98 1.51 -22.73
N LEU A 379 52.55 1.79 -21.55
CA LEU A 379 53.15 0.78 -20.69
C LEU A 379 52.08 -0.18 -20.14
N SER A 380 50.88 0.33 -19.82
CA SER A 380 49.74 -0.49 -19.43
C SER A 380 49.35 -1.47 -20.54
N LEU A 381 49.04 -0.97 -21.73
CA LEU A 381 48.68 -1.80 -22.88
C LEU A 381 49.76 -2.85 -23.21
N LEU A 382 51.03 -2.44 -23.23
CA LEU A 382 52.15 -3.33 -23.56
C LEU A 382 52.34 -4.41 -22.49
N THR A 383 52.26 -4.07 -21.20
CA THR A 383 52.41 -5.07 -20.12
C THR A 383 51.20 -5.98 -19.99
N SER A 384 49.99 -5.50 -20.26
CA SER A 384 48.77 -6.32 -20.34
C SER A 384 48.84 -7.35 -21.48
N LEU A 385 49.20 -6.90 -22.69
CA LEU A 385 49.36 -7.79 -23.84
C LEU A 385 50.51 -8.79 -23.61
N THR A 386 51.65 -8.32 -23.09
CA THR A 386 52.79 -9.20 -22.79
C THR A 386 52.40 -10.22 -21.73
N SER A 387 51.66 -9.84 -20.69
CA SER A 387 51.12 -10.74 -19.66
C SER A 387 50.25 -11.85 -20.25
N ALA A 388 49.23 -11.47 -21.05
CA ALA A 388 48.30 -12.42 -21.65
C ALA A 388 49.00 -13.42 -22.59
N VAL A 389 50.04 -12.96 -23.32
CA VAL A 389 50.87 -13.83 -24.16
C VAL A 389 51.81 -14.70 -23.31
N THR A 390 52.56 -14.14 -22.36
CA THR A 390 53.55 -14.90 -21.60
C THR A 390 52.95 -15.94 -20.67
N TYR A 391 51.68 -15.80 -20.25
CA TYR A 391 51.04 -16.76 -19.34
C TYR A 391 51.16 -18.20 -19.84
N ALA A 392 50.90 -18.44 -21.13
CA ALA A 392 50.94 -19.77 -21.73
C ALA A 392 52.33 -20.44 -21.66
N TRP A 393 53.43 -19.67 -21.57
CA TRP A 393 54.80 -20.21 -21.51
C TRP A 393 55.48 -20.02 -20.14
N SER A 394 55.00 -19.07 -19.32
CA SER A 394 55.47 -18.82 -17.96
C SER A 394 54.43 -18.03 -17.17
N PRO A 395 53.50 -18.72 -16.45
CA PRO A 395 52.54 -18.08 -15.55
C PRO A 395 53.24 -17.17 -14.52
N ALA A 396 54.40 -17.60 -14.02
CA ALA A 396 55.22 -16.85 -13.06
C ALA A 396 55.82 -15.54 -13.63
N ALA A 397 56.02 -15.43 -14.94
CA ALA A 397 56.41 -14.16 -15.58
C ALA A 397 55.19 -13.25 -15.87
N SER A 398 54.00 -13.84 -16.04
CA SER A 398 52.78 -13.13 -16.43
C SER A 398 52.13 -12.35 -15.29
N ILE A 399 52.02 -12.93 -14.09
CA ILE A 399 51.34 -12.31 -12.93
C ILE A 399 51.92 -10.92 -12.58
N PRO A 400 53.25 -10.70 -12.51
CA PRO A 400 53.82 -9.38 -12.24
C PRO A 400 53.57 -8.37 -13.38
N LEU A 401 53.48 -8.82 -14.64
CA LEU A 401 53.18 -7.97 -15.79
C LEU A 401 51.72 -7.50 -15.78
N ALA A 402 50.77 -8.38 -15.44
CA ALA A 402 49.37 -7.99 -15.20
C ALA A 402 49.26 -6.92 -14.10
N TYR A 403 50.04 -7.09 -13.02
CA TYR A 403 50.04 -6.14 -11.90
C TYR A 403 50.55 -4.75 -12.31
N VAL A 404 51.65 -4.68 -13.09
CA VAL A 404 52.17 -3.42 -13.64
C VAL A 404 51.17 -2.77 -14.60
N SER A 405 50.45 -3.56 -15.41
CA SER A 405 49.37 -3.07 -16.27
C SER A 405 48.27 -2.36 -15.46
N GLY A 406 47.80 -2.97 -14.37
CA GLY A 406 46.76 -2.42 -13.51
C GLY A 406 47.21 -1.15 -12.78
N LEU A 407 48.42 -1.14 -12.22
CA LEU A 407 48.99 0.03 -11.53
C LEU A 407 49.15 1.23 -12.46
N THR A 408 49.69 1.02 -13.67
CA THR A 408 49.93 2.10 -14.64
C THR A 408 48.63 2.67 -15.21
N LEU A 409 47.59 1.84 -15.40
CA LEU A 409 46.25 2.31 -15.80
C LEU A 409 45.62 3.19 -14.72
N ASN A 410 45.70 2.80 -13.44
CA ASN A 410 45.18 3.60 -12.33
C ASN A 410 45.86 4.98 -12.22
N ILE A 411 47.18 5.04 -12.44
CA ILE A 411 47.92 6.30 -12.46
C ILE A 411 47.49 7.18 -13.65
N ALA A 412 47.26 6.59 -14.83
CA ALA A 412 46.74 7.31 -15.99
C ALA A 412 45.33 7.89 -15.75
N THR A 413 44.44 7.13 -15.13
CA THR A 413 43.08 7.60 -14.77
C THR A 413 43.10 8.74 -13.74
N LEU A 414 43.95 8.66 -12.71
CA LEU A 414 44.09 9.73 -11.72
C LEU A 414 44.58 11.05 -12.33
N LEU A 415 45.47 11.00 -13.35
CA LEU A 415 45.91 12.18 -14.10
C LEU A 415 44.75 12.87 -14.84
N ILE A 416 43.81 12.11 -15.43
CA ILE A 416 42.62 12.67 -16.10
C ILE A 416 41.70 13.37 -15.08
N ILE A 417 41.42 12.71 -13.95
CA ILE A 417 40.54 13.24 -12.90
C ILE A 417 41.09 14.55 -12.33
N GLN A 418 42.38 14.58 -12.00
CA GLN A 418 43.04 15.77 -11.45
C GLN A 418 43.04 16.94 -12.44
N ASP A 419 43.30 16.69 -13.72
CA ASP A 419 43.33 17.75 -14.72
C ASP A 419 41.94 18.31 -15.03
N SER A 420 40.93 17.44 -15.12
CA SER A 420 39.52 17.83 -15.25
C SER A 420 39.08 18.77 -14.12
N GLY A 421 39.47 18.45 -12.88
CA GLY A 421 39.22 19.29 -11.71
C GLY A 421 39.93 20.65 -11.73
N ASN A 422 41.03 20.79 -12.49
CA ASN A 422 41.70 22.07 -12.72
C ASN A 422 41.06 22.84 -13.89
N GLN A 423 40.76 22.19 -15.01
CA GLN A 423 40.10 22.78 -16.17
C GLN A 423 38.71 23.36 -15.81
N ILE A 424 37.96 22.74 -14.88
CA ILE A 424 36.71 23.29 -14.35
C ILE A 424 36.96 24.61 -13.58
N LYS A 425 38.00 24.67 -12.74
CA LYS A 425 38.37 25.87 -11.98
C LYS A 425 38.84 27.00 -12.90
N GLU A 426 39.59 26.68 -13.95
CA GLU A 426 40.03 27.67 -14.94
C GLU A 426 38.87 28.13 -15.84
N THR A 427 38.00 27.23 -16.30
CA THR A 427 36.81 27.58 -17.09
C THR A 427 35.88 28.52 -16.32
N ASN A 428 35.67 28.28 -15.03
CA ASN A 428 34.87 29.18 -14.18
C ASN A 428 35.57 30.53 -13.97
N ARG A 429 36.89 30.55 -13.80
CA ARG A 429 37.68 31.79 -13.73
C ARG A 429 37.63 32.58 -15.05
N TRP A 430 37.68 31.90 -16.19
CA TRP A 430 37.61 32.52 -17.52
C TRP A 430 36.21 33.06 -17.81
N LYS A 431 35.13 32.35 -17.43
CA LYS A 431 33.75 32.87 -17.45
C LYS A 431 33.59 34.14 -16.60
N MET A 432 34.17 34.18 -15.40
CA MET A 432 34.20 35.40 -14.58
C MET A 432 34.96 36.54 -15.26
N THR A 433 36.11 36.25 -15.88
CA THR A 433 36.90 37.27 -16.61
C THR A 433 36.18 37.78 -17.85
N VAL A 434 35.52 36.92 -18.64
CA VAL A 434 34.73 37.34 -19.81
C VAL A 434 33.51 38.16 -19.39
N ASN A 435 32.76 37.75 -18.36
CA ASN A 435 31.65 38.56 -17.85
C ASN A 435 32.13 39.94 -17.36
N ALA A 436 33.33 40.02 -16.76
CA ALA A 436 33.94 41.31 -16.43
C ALA A 436 34.34 42.13 -17.68
N THR A 437 34.92 41.52 -18.71
CA THR A 437 35.31 42.23 -19.95
C THR A 437 34.10 42.68 -20.79
N PHE A 438 33.03 41.89 -20.83
CA PHE A 438 31.77 42.23 -21.50
C PHE A 438 31.05 43.40 -20.80
N MET A 439 31.21 43.53 -19.48
CA MET A 439 30.76 44.69 -18.69
C MET A 439 31.65 45.94 -18.84
N TYR A 440 32.85 45.83 -19.44
CA TYR A 440 33.83 46.92 -19.52
C TYR A 440 33.90 47.63 -20.87
N THR A 441 33.14 47.16 -21.87
CA THR A 441 33.23 47.63 -23.27
C THR A 441 32.08 48.54 -23.72
N ASN A 442 31.08 48.78 -22.86
CA ASN A 442 29.99 49.71 -23.13
C ASN A 442 29.68 50.63 -21.93
N ASN A 443 29.33 51.89 -22.25
CA ASN A 443 28.83 52.96 -21.37
C ASN A 443 29.85 53.71 -20.46
N PRO A 444 30.29 54.93 -20.82
CA PRO A 444 31.29 55.71 -20.08
C PRO A 444 30.71 56.53 -18.91
N ALA A 445 30.39 55.89 -17.78
CA ALA A 445 29.85 56.56 -16.58
C ALA A 445 30.66 56.37 -15.27
N TRP A 446 31.77 55.61 -15.31
CA TRP A 446 32.36 55.00 -14.11
C TRP A 446 33.47 55.79 -13.36
N GLN A 447 33.37 57.12 -13.30
CA GLN A 447 34.24 57.95 -12.43
C GLN A 447 33.53 58.43 -11.14
N THR A 448 32.20 58.61 -11.16
CA THR A 448 31.49 59.31 -10.08
C THR A 448 31.14 58.40 -8.87
N GLU A 449 30.90 57.11 -9.09
CA GLU A 449 30.42 56.19 -8.04
C GLU A 449 31.51 55.58 -7.13
N LYS A 450 32.76 56.06 -7.19
CA LYS A 450 33.86 55.48 -6.39
C LYS A 450 33.68 55.60 -4.87
N LYS A 451 32.73 56.44 -4.39
CA LYS A 451 32.26 56.47 -3.00
C LYS A 451 31.03 55.59 -2.73
N ALA A 452 30.15 55.38 -3.71
CA ALA A 452 28.99 54.48 -3.58
C ALA A 452 29.43 53.01 -3.51
N ALA A 453 30.47 52.62 -4.27
CA ALA A 453 30.92 51.23 -4.38
C ALA A 453 31.40 50.59 -3.05
N LEU A 454 31.89 51.36 -2.06
CA LEU A 454 32.23 50.81 -0.73
C LEU A 454 31.00 50.52 0.13
N SER A 455 29.98 51.38 0.05
CA SER A 455 28.66 51.10 0.63
C SER A 455 28.02 49.92 -0.10
N SER A 456 28.07 49.89 -1.43
CA SER A 456 27.55 48.80 -2.24
C SER A 456 28.26 47.47 -2.02
N ARG A 457 29.56 47.42 -1.67
CA ARG A 457 30.22 46.15 -1.32
C ARG A 457 29.78 45.62 0.05
N HIS A 458 29.64 46.48 1.05
CA HIS A 458 29.02 46.06 2.32
C HIS A 458 27.55 45.67 2.09
N MET A 459 26.76 46.45 1.36
CA MET A 459 25.37 46.13 1.02
C MET A 459 25.22 44.91 0.10
N ALA A 460 26.23 44.55 -0.70
CA ALA A 460 26.21 43.35 -1.56
C ALA A 460 26.67 42.10 -0.79
N GLN A 461 27.68 42.21 0.07
CA GLN A 461 28.08 41.12 0.96
C GLN A 461 27.02 40.91 2.05
N MET A 462 26.37 41.98 2.51
CA MET A 462 25.19 41.95 3.36
C MET A 462 23.91 41.56 2.59
N LYS A 463 23.84 41.70 1.26
CA LYS A 463 22.77 41.09 0.43
C LYS A 463 23.00 39.61 0.18
N ASP A 464 24.23 39.16 -0.04
CA ASP A 464 24.55 37.73 -0.21
C ASP A 464 24.43 37.00 1.13
N LEU A 465 24.83 37.66 2.23
CA LEU A 465 24.43 37.25 3.57
C LEU A 465 22.89 37.30 3.69
N LEU A 466 22.19 38.40 3.44
CA LEU A 466 20.70 38.45 3.42
C LEU A 466 20.03 37.68 2.25
N GLN A 467 20.74 36.83 1.50
CA GLN A 467 20.18 35.94 0.47
C GLN A 467 20.53 34.48 0.75
N ARG A 468 21.66 34.19 1.39
CA ARG A 468 21.87 32.96 2.15
C ARG A 468 21.01 32.90 3.41
N ASP A 469 20.89 34.01 4.11
CA ASP A 469 20.07 34.21 5.30
C ASP A 469 18.60 34.46 4.94
N ARG A 470 18.25 34.90 3.72
CA ARG A 470 16.88 34.70 3.19
C ARG A 470 16.67 33.33 2.53
N GLY A 471 17.72 32.57 2.25
CA GLY A 471 17.62 31.19 1.76
C GLY A 471 17.32 30.27 2.95
N ALA A 472 18.24 30.24 3.91
CA ALA A 472 18.09 29.70 5.24
C ALA A 472 16.83 30.28 5.91
N SER A 473 16.70 31.59 6.19
CA SER A 473 15.44 32.14 6.73
C SER A 473 14.26 32.17 5.73
N SER A 474 14.32 31.55 4.54
CA SER A 474 13.08 31.14 3.84
C SER A 474 12.78 29.67 4.07
N GLN A 475 13.78 28.81 4.11
CA GLN A 475 13.62 27.40 4.42
C GLN A 475 13.31 27.21 5.91
N ASP A 476 14.12 27.76 6.82
CA ASP A 476 13.83 27.91 8.25
C ASP A 476 12.53 28.69 8.50
N ARG A 477 12.14 29.69 7.69
CA ARG A 477 10.80 30.30 7.84
C ARG A 477 9.68 29.39 7.38
N ASN A 478 9.85 28.61 6.32
CA ASN A 478 8.80 27.71 5.84
C ASN A 478 8.67 26.50 6.77
N GLU A 479 9.79 25.94 7.22
CA GLU A 479 9.87 24.87 8.23
C GLU A 479 9.45 25.37 9.61
N ALA A 480 9.79 26.59 10.03
CA ALA A 480 9.24 27.20 11.24
C ALA A 480 7.83 27.77 11.05
N SER A 481 7.31 27.94 9.83
CA SER A 481 5.89 28.31 9.59
C SER A 481 5.00 27.08 9.58
N LEU A 482 5.42 25.97 8.95
CA LEU A 482 4.76 24.67 9.07
C LEU A 482 4.91 24.12 10.50
N GLY A 483 6.11 24.22 11.07
CA GLY A 483 6.38 23.97 12.48
C GLY A 483 5.60 24.91 13.41
N MET A 484 5.35 26.17 13.03
CA MET A 484 4.39 27.04 13.72
C MET A 484 2.97 26.59 13.50
N ILE A 485 2.51 26.19 12.32
CA ILE A 485 1.13 25.70 12.11
C ILE A 485 0.88 24.52 13.05
N VAL A 486 1.76 23.52 13.04
CA VAL A 486 1.66 22.32 13.89
C VAL A 486 1.79 22.67 15.37
N ASN A 487 2.76 23.50 15.77
CA ASN A 487 2.91 23.90 17.18
C ASN A 487 1.90 24.95 17.64
N ILE A 488 1.23 25.70 16.76
CA ILE A 488 0.11 26.61 17.08
C ILE A 488 -1.16 25.78 17.24
N LEU A 489 -1.39 24.78 16.39
CA LEU A 489 -2.45 23.79 16.61
C LEU A 489 -2.30 23.16 18.01
N ARG A 490 -1.09 22.70 18.39
CA ARG A 490 -0.78 22.19 19.75
C ARG A 490 -0.78 23.23 20.88
N ARG A 491 -0.50 24.51 20.58
CA ARG A 491 -0.40 25.58 21.61
C ARG A 491 -1.72 26.35 21.81
N ILE A 492 -2.70 26.14 20.94
CA ILE A 492 -4.10 26.56 21.14
C ILE A 492 -4.84 25.52 22.01
N GLU A 493 -4.49 24.23 21.89
CA GLU A 493 -4.91 23.14 22.79
C GLU A 493 -4.76 23.57 24.28
N GLY A 494 -3.55 23.94 24.70
CA GLY A 494 -3.27 24.47 26.05
C GLY A 494 -3.68 25.92 26.31
N LYS A 495 -4.60 26.51 25.52
CA LYS A 495 -5.13 27.87 25.71
C LYS A 495 -6.65 27.97 25.76
N ILE A 496 -7.37 26.93 25.32
CA ILE A 496 -8.83 26.87 25.45
C ILE A 496 -9.24 26.54 26.90
N ASP A 497 -8.36 25.88 27.68
CA ASP A 497 -8.50 25.71 29.14
C ASP A 497 -8.44 27.02 29.95
N ASP A 498 -7.87 28.10 29.39
CA ASP A 498 -7.52 29.33 30.12
C ASP A 498 -8.66 30.38 30.13
N SER A 499 -9.75 30.18 29.35
CA SER A 499 -10.82 31.17 29.20
C SER A 499 -11.86 31.14 30.33
N LYS A 500 -11.46 31.55 31.53
CA LYS A 500 -12.38 31.80 32.66
C LYS A 500 -12.93 33.24 32.65
N PRO A 501 -14.25 33.45 32.85
CA PRO A 501 -14.80 34.77 33.16
C PRO A 501 -14.21 35.34 34.46
N HIS A 502 -14.17 36.68 34.54
CA HIS A 502 -13.59 37.40 35.67
C HIS A 502 -14.70 37.84 36.64
N ASP A 503 -15.02 37.01 37.64
CA ASP A 503 -16.11 37.28 38.59
C ASP A 503 -15.82 38.42 39.58
N SER A 504 -16.89 39.09 40.04
CA SER A 504 -16.84 40.08 41.11
C SER A 504 -17.96 39.89 42.15
N HIS A 505 -17.59 39.23 43.25
CA HIS A 505 -18.23 39.23 44.58
C HIS A 505 -19.53 38.41 44.83
N PRO A 506 -19.77 37.95 46.08
CA PRO A 506 -20.38 36.62 46.30
C PRO A 506 -21.47 36.51 47.40
N THR A 507 -22.20 35.38 47.43
CA THR A 507 -22.50 34.71 48.71
C THR A 507 -22.76 33.20 48.57
N GLU A 508 -21.83 32.43 49.12
CA GLU A 508 -21.95 31.12 49.79
C GLU A 508 -23.22 30.25 49.61
N HIS A 509 -23.00 29.03 49.09
CA HIS A 509 -23.08 27.84 49.97
C HIS A 509 -22.01 26.81 49.53
N ARG A 510 -21.58 25.93 50.46
CA ARG A 510 -20.25 25.30 50.41
C ARG A 510 -20.30 23.77 50.57
N SER A 511 -19.71 23.04 49.63
CA SER A 511 -19.18 21.68 49.85
C SER A 511 -18.06 21.40 48.84
N LEU A 512 -16.90 20.96 49.36
CA LEU A 512 -15.61 20.92 48.64
C LEU A 512 -15.52 19.65 47.77
N ALA A 513 -14.96 19.62 46.55
CA ALA A 513 -13.75 20.25 46.00
C ALA A 513 -12.43 19.58 46.45
N THR A 514 -12.09 18.41 45.88
CA THR A 514 -10.76 17.77 45.99
C THR A 514 -10.48 16.87 44.77
N ALA A 515 -9.95 17.42 43.66
CA ALA A 515 -9.34 16.65 42.55
C ALA A 515 -8.57 17.48 41.49
N LEU A 516 -7.99 18.66 41.79
CA LEU A 516 -7.23 19.43 40.80
C LEU A 516 -5.85 19.88 41.32
N ARG A 517 -4.79 19.37 40.69
CA ARG A 517 -3.42 19.90 40.72
C ARG A 517 -2.75 19.62 39.35
N PRO A 518 -2.47 20.63 38.52
CA PRO A 518 -1.72 20.43 37.28
C PRO A 518 -0.22 20.22 37.58
N PHE A 519 0.42 19.33 36.84
CA PHE A 519 1.88 19.19 36.82
C PHE A 519 2.48 20.08 35.72
N ASN A 520 3.65 20.65 35.97
CA ASN A 520 4.24 21.70 35.14
C ASN A 520 5.59 21.23 34.55
N PRO A 521 5.72 21.05 33.22
CA PRO A 521 6.89 20.41 32.62
C PRO A 521 8.14 21.31 32.61
N ARG A 522 9.30 20.72 32.92
CA ARG A 522 10.63 21.31 32.70
C ARG A 522 11.51 20.37 31.88
N SER A 523 12.53 20.95 31.25
CA SER A 523 13.41 20.29 30.26
C SER A 523 14.27 19.13 30.82
N PRO A 524 14.81 18.26 29.94
CA PRO A 524 15.14 16.87 30.28
C PRO A 524 16.58 16.64 30.78
N ALA A 525 16.76 15.57 31.56
CA ALA A 525 18.04 14.87 31.74
C ALA A 525 17.83 13.40 32.21
N ASN A 526 18.71 12.52 31.76
CA ASN A 526 19.16 11.26 32.40
C ASN A 526 18.14 10.14 32.74
N SER A 527 18.18 9.10 31.89
CA SER A 527 18.39 7.67 32.21
C SER A 527 17.88 6.99 33.50
N SER A 528 17.50 5.73 33.30
CA SER A 528 17.49 4.56 34.23
C SER A 528 16.41 4.42 35.31
N GLU A 529 15.58 3.39 35.08
CA GLU A 529 15.19 2.31 36.02
C GLU A 529 13.94 2.38 36.94
N ILE A 530 13.10 1.35 36.70
CA ILE A 530 12.36 0.51 37.67
C ILE A 530 10.97 0.97 38.19
N LEU A 531 9.96 0.24 37.69
CA LEU A 531 8.71 -0.23 38.31
C LEU A 531 7.91 0.73 39.22
N GLY A 532 6.84 1.30 38.64
CA GLY A 532 5.63 1.71 39.35
C GLY A 532 4.48 1.90 38.35
N VAL A 533 3.48 1.01 38.36
CA VAL A 533 2.37 1.05 37.39
C VAL A 533 1.42 2.21 37.68
N PRO A 534 1.22 3.18 36.77
CA PRO A 534 0.22 4.23 36.91
C PRO A 534 -1.11 3.84 36.24
N SER A 535 -2.22 4.37 36.76
CA SER A 535 -3.57 3.88 36.48
C SER A 535 -4.20 4.41 35.18
N PHE A 536 -3.58 4.19 34.02
CA PHE A 536 -4.14 4.63 32.72
C PHE A 536 -5.39 3.84 32.28
N LEU A 537 -5.74 2.74 32.96
CA LEU A 537 -6.85 1.84 32.58
C LEU A 537 -8.27 2.40 32.81
N ARG A 538 -8.46 3.73 32.76
CA ARG A 538 -9.78 4.28 32.47
C ARG A 538 -10.00 4.17 30.95
N ARG A 539 -10.43 2.96 30.56
CA ARG A 539 -11.04 2.63 29.28
C ARG A 539 -11.81 3.81 28.70
N GLU A 540 -11.31 4.38 27.61
CA GLU A 540 -12.19 4.97 26.60
C GLU A 540 -13.12 3.84 26.15
N THR A 541 -14.42 4.07 26.26
CA THR A 541 -15.40 3.12 25.74
C THR A 541 -15.27 3.11 24.22
N ILE A 542 -14.80 1.98 23.69
CA ILE A 542 -15.14 1.59 22.32
C ILE A 542 -16.65 1.70 22.22
N ASP A 543 -17.15 2.58 21.35
CA ASP A 543 -18.56 2.71 21.10
C ASP A 543 -19.08 1.38 20.52
N SER A 544 -19.72 0.59 21.37
CA SER A 544 -20.72 -0.37 20.93
C SER A 544 -21.74 0.37 20.07
N PRO A 545 -22.33 -0.26 19.03
CA PRO A 545 -23.50 0.32 18.36
C PRO A 545 -24.53 0.68 19.43
N ALA A 546 -24.98 1.93 19.43
CA ALA A 546 -25.73 2.52 20.54
C ALA A 546 -26.95 1.66 20.91
N ALA A 547 -27.20 1.51 22.22
CA ALA A 547 -28.42 0.85 22.68
C ALA A 547 -29.65 1.60 22.14
N PRO A 548 -30.79 0.94 21.82
CA PRO A 548 -31.92 1.56 21.11
C PRO A 548 -32.74 2.60 21.90
N THR A 549 -32.14 3.26 22.89
CA THR A 549 -32.83 4.01 23.95
C THR A 549 -32.23 5.39 24.25
N ASP A 550 -31.31 5.89 23.42
CA ASP A 550 -30.85 7.29 23.50
C ASP A 550 -31.78 8.19 22.67
N PRO A 551 -32.44 9.21 23.27
CA PRO A 551 -33.58 9.90 22.64
C PRO A 551 -33.22 10.97 21.60
N ASN A 552 -31.93 11.27 21.38
CA ASN A 552 -31.45 12.19 20.33
C ASN A 552 -30.10 11.68 19.76
N PRO A 553 -30.06 11.10 18.55
CA PRO A 553 -28.82 10.58 17.96
C PRO A 553 -27.92 11.72 17.46
N ALA A 554 -26.60 11.56 17.63
CA ALA A 554 -25.61 12.55 17.20
C ALA A 554 -25.61 12.78 15.67
N ILE A 555 -25.35 14.02 15.25
CA ILE A 555 -25.19 14.36 13.83
C ILE A 555 -23.98 13.57 13.30
N SER A 556 -24.21 12.58 12.45
CA SER A 556 -23.10 11.75 11.95
C SER A 556 -22.18 12.51 10.99
N PHE A 557 -20.90 12.13 10.99
CA PHE A 557 -19.91 12.70 10.08
C PHE A 557 -19.96 12.07 8.67
N SER A 558 -20.42 10.83 8.55
CA SER A 558 -20.61 10.14 7.26
C SER A 558 -21.61 10.89 6.37
N ALA A 559 -21.34 10.95 5.07
CA ALA A 559 -22.27 11.50 4.09
C ALA A 559 -23.41 10.52 3.74
N HIS A 560 -23.19 9.20 3.79
CA HIS A 560 -24.29 8.22 3.69
C HIS A 560 -25.32 8.39 4.81
N GLN A 561 -24.89 8.77 6.02
CA GLN A 561 -25.80 9.01 7.15
C GLN A 561 -26.65 10.28 7.02
N VAL A 562 -26.28 11.22 6.14
CA VAL A 562 -27.07 12.44 5.86
C VAL A 562 -28.47 12.09 5.34
N LEU A 563 -28.58 11.02 4.53
CA LEU A 563 -29.84 10.51 4.02
C LEU A 563 -30.85 10.20 5.14
N PHE A 564 -30.37 9.81 6.33
CA PHE A 564 -31.19 9.35 7.46
C PHE A 564 -31.47 10.45 8.51
N TRP A 565 -31.10 11.71 8.26
CA TRP A 565 -31.50 12.84 9.11
C TRP A 565 -33.03 13.01 9.14
N PRO A 566 -33.68 13.27 10.29
CA PRO A 566 -35.14 13.31 10.40
C PRO A 566 -35.84 14.27 9.42
N ALA A 567 -35.36 15.51 9.31
CA ALA A 567 -35.90 16.49 8.37
C ALA A 567 -35.72 16.07 6.92
N ILE A 568 -34.58 15.45 6.55
CA ILE A 568 -34.36 14.92 5.20
C ILE A 568 -35.33 13.76 4.94
N GLN A 569 -35.40 12.77 5.83
CA GLN A 569 -36.34 11.64 5.72
C GLN A 569 -37.80 12.10 5.58
N SER A 570 -38.22 13.16 6.29
CA SER A 570 -39.57 13.72 6.14
C SER A 570 -39.85 14.27 4.73
N ALA A 571 -38.84 14.88 4.11
CA ALA A 571 -38.91 15.54 2.82
C ALA A 571 -38.73 14.61 1.62
N LEU A 572 -38.17 13.40 1.81
CA LEU A 572 -37.93 12.44 0.73
C LEU A 572 -39.23 12.00 0.01
N PRO A 573 -39.18 11.69 -1.31
CA PRO A 573 -40.28 11.04 -2.01
C PRO A 573 -40.53 9.63 -1.45
N GLU A 574 -41.78 9.15 -1.50
CA GLU A 574 -42.15 7.84 -0.93
C GLU A 574 -41.38 6.65 -1.53
N SER A 575 -41.02 6.71 -2.82
CA SER A 575 -40.15 5.73 -3.47
C SER A 575 -38.75 5.67 -2.86
N VAL A 576 -38.21 6.82 -2.43
CA VAL A 576 -36.90 6.90 -1.78
C VAL A 576 -36.99 6.48 -0.32
N LYS A 577 -38.05 6.89 0.40
CA LYS A 577 -38.33 6.41 1.77
C LYS A 577 -38.39 4.88 1.84
N LEU A 578 -39.08 4.24 0.89
CA LEU A 578 -39.15 2.79 0.80
C LEU A 578 -37.78 2.14 0.58
N MET A 579 -36.94 2.70 -0.32
CA MET A 579 -35.55 2.24 -0.48
C MET A 579 -34.73 2.39 0.82
N CYS A 580 -34.83 3.53 1.50
CA CYS A 580 -34.17 3.76 2.79
C CYS A 580 -34.58 2.73 3.85
N GLN A 581 -35.87 2.39 3.93
CA GLN A 581 -36.41 1.40 4.88
C GLN A 581 -35.96 -0.03 4.53
N MET A 582 -36.03 -0.42 3.26
CA MET A 582 -35.56 -1.73 2.79
C MET A 582 -34.06 -1.95 3.05
N GLN A 583 -33.25 -0.89 2.94
CA GLN A 583 -31.80 -1.01 2.94
C GLN A 583 -31.16 -0.69 4.31
N GLY A 584 -31.75 0.20 5.09
CA GLY A 584 -31.33 0.57 6.45
C GLY A 584 -30.02 1.38 6.51
N GLY A 585 -29.75 1.98 7.68
CA GLY A 585 -28.67 2.98 7.86
C GLY A 585 -27.26 2.55 7.44
N ILE A 586 -26.94 1.26 7.44
CA ILE A 586 -25.60 0.72 7.14
C ILE A 586 -25.49 0.06 5.74
N TYR A 587 -26.35 0.46 4.80
CA TYR A 587 -26.42 -0.19 3.48
C TYR A 587 -25.13 -0.13 2.68
N SER A 588 -24.43 1.03 2.64
CA SER A 588 -23.20 1.18 1.86
C SER A 588 -22.10 0.23 2.37
N THR A 589 -21.89 0.17 3.68
CA THR A 589 -20.97 -0.78 4.32
C THR A 589 -21.35 -2.24 4.04
N ARG A 590 -22.66 -2.58 4.10
CA ARG A 590 -23.14 -3.94 3.83
C ARG A 590 -22.95 -4.36 2.37
N LEU A 591 -23.31 -3.50 1.42
CA LEU A 591 -23.18 -3.76 -0.02
C LEU A 591 -21.71 -3.91 -0.42
N GLU A 592 -20.82 -3.06 0.10
CA GLU A 592 -19.39 -3.18 -0.19
C GLU A 592 -18.74 -4.42 0.47
N ALA A 593 -19.24 -4.84 1.65
CA ALA A 593 -18.77 -6.05 2.33
C ALA A 593 -19.27 -7.35 1.68
N SER A 594 -20.40 -7.34 0.97
CA SER A 594 -20.95 -8.51 0.26
C SER A 594 -20.33 -8.76 -1.12
N ARG A 595 -19.38 -7.92 -1.56
CA ARG A 595 -18.87 -7.96 -2.94
C ARG A 595 -18.08 -9.24 -3.25
N PRO A 596 -18.20 -9.78 -4.49
CA PRO A 596 -17.31 -10.84 -4.95
C PRO A 596 -15.85 -10.39 -4.91
N LYS A 597 -14.95 -11.32 -4.61
CA LYS A 597 -13.49 -11.10 -4.58
C LYS A 597 -12.99 -10.62 -5.94
N LEU A 598 -11.92 -9.82 -5.98
CA LEU A 598 -11.30 -9.40 -7.26
C LEU A 598 -11.03 -10.63 -8.15
N PRO A 599 -11.35 -10.57 -9.46
CA PRO A 599 -11.19 -11.70 -10.35
C PRO A 599 -9.72 -12.09 -10.52
N HIS A 600 -9.49 -13.39 -10.57
CA HIS A 600 -8.25 -13.98 -11.05
C HIS A 600 -8.40 -14.09 -12.57
N ALA A 601 -7.48 -13.51 -13.35
CA ALA A 601 -7.65 -13.38 -14.80
C ALA A 601 -7.80 -14.76 -15.48
N ALA A 602 -8.92 -14.96 -16.18
CA ALA A 602 -9.34 -16.27 -16.69
C ALA A 602 -8.67 -16.70 -18.02
N SER A 603 -7.67 -15.95 -18.49
CA SER A 603 -7.11 -16.09 -19.84
C SER A 603 -5.58 -16.16 -19.92
N VAL A 604 -4.85 -15.90 -18.81
CA VAL A 604 -3.40 -16.13 -18.76
C VAL A 604 -3.15 -17.60 -18.44
N ASP A 605 -2.76 -18.37 -19.46
CA ASP A 605 -2.38 -19.77 -19.34
C ASP A 605 -1.38 -19.95 -18.18
N ILE A 606 -1.75 -20.77 -17.19
CA ILE A 606 -1.05 -20.95 -15.92
C ILE A 606 0.37 -21.55 -16.12
N SER A 607 0.64 -22.10 -17.30
CA SER A 607 1.97 -22.56 -17.72
C SER A 607 2.94 -21.44 -18.14
N SER A 608 2.46 -20.22 -18.37
CA SER A 608 3.23 -19.19 -19.06
C SER A 608 4.07 -18.31 -18.12
N ASP A 609 5.39 -18.49 -18.17
CA ASP A 609 6.35 -17.50 -17.66
C ASP A 609 6.31 -16.26 -18.58
N TRP A 610 5.39 -15.34 -18.28
CA TRP A 610 5.19 -14.10 -19.02
C TRP A 610 5.95 -12.93 -18.39
N LEU A 611 6.27 -13.01 -17.09
CA LEU A 611 7.04 -11.98 -16.38
C LEU A 611 8.48 -11.91 -16.90
N SER A 612 9.14 -13.04 -17.19
CA SER A 612 10.48 -13.04 -17.79
C SER A 612 10.54 -12.51 -19.23
N LYS A 613 9.38 -12.35 -19.89
CA LYS A 613 9.26 -11.76 -21.24
C LYS A 613 9.09 -10.23 -21.21
N LEU A 614 8.95 -9.62 -20.03
CA LEU A 614 8.82 -8.18 -19.87
C LEU A 614 10.14 -7.48 -20.15
N SER A 615 10.12 -6.45 -20.99
CA SER A 615 11.32 -5.66 -21.24
C SER A 615 11.64 -4.77 -20.03
N ILE A 616 12.93 -4.61 -19.70
CA ILE A 616 13.39 -3.70 -18.64
C ILE A 616 12.92 -2.24 -18.91
N ALA A 617 12.74 -1.87 -20.18
CA ALA A 617 12.15 -0.59 -20.57
C ALA A 617 10.67 -0.48 -20.13
N THR A 618 9.87 -1.53 -20.30
CA THR A 618 8.48 -1.61 -19.83
C THR A 618 8.39 -1.56 -18.30
N LEU A 619 9.26 -2.32 -17.60
CA LEU A 619 9.35 -2.27 -16.14
C LEU A 619 9.61 -0.83 -15.68
N LYS A 620 10.69 -0.22 -16.18
CA LYS A 620 11.06 1.15 -15.84
C LYS A 620 9.97 2.17 -16.19
N GLN A 621 9.34 2.06 -17.37
CA GLN A 621 8.31 2.98 -17.81
C GLN A 621 7.11 3.00 -16.84
N LEU A 622 6.62 1.83 -16.42
CA LEU A 622 5.49 1.75 -15.49
C LEU A 622 5.90 2.22 -14.07
N SER A 623 7.12 1.92 -13.63
CA SER A 623 7.67 2.48 -12.38
C SER A 623 7.78 4.01 -12.42
N ASP A 624 8.36 4.58 -13.48
CA ASP A 624 8.50 6.04 -13.65
C ASP A 624 7.12 6.70 -13.67
N VAL A 625 6.13 6.10 -14.35
CA VAL A 625 4.73 6.58 -14.35
C VAL A 625 4.16 6.62 -12.94
N TYR A 626 4.27 5.54 -12.15
CA TYR A 626 3.82 5.51 -10.74
C TYR A 626 4.44 6.64 -9.90
N PHE A 627 5.74 6.93 -10.09
CA PHE A 627 6.40 8.03 -9.37
C PHE A 627 5.94 9.41 -9.85
N THR A 628 5.50 9.55 -11.11
CA THR A 628 4.90 10.79 -11.64
C THR A 628 3.39 10.92 -11.38
N THR A 629 2.75 9.96 -10.71
CA THR A 629 1.32 10.02 -10.37
C THR A 629 1.08 9.75 -8.89
N PHE A 630 0.94 8.48 -8.49
CA PHE A 630 0.53 8.07 -7.15
C PHE A 630 1.49 8.50 -6.03
N ASN A 631 2.81 8.43 -6.27
CA ASN A 631 3.80 8.76 -5.25
C ASN A 631 3.96 10.28 -5.02
N LEU A 632 3.39 11.14 -5.87
CA LEU A 632 3.46 12.60 -5.73
C LEU A 632 2.65 13.10 -4.52
N ALA A 633 1.43 12.60 -4.37
CA ALA A 633 0.56 12.94 -3.23
C ALA A 633 0.77 12.00 -2.02
N ASN A 634 1.29 10.79 -2.25
CA ASN A 634 1.44 9.73 -1.25
C ASN A 634 2.85 9.10 -1.33
N PRO A 635 3.87 9.68 -0.67
CA PRO A 635 5.27 9.26 -0.80
C PRO A 635 5.57 7.97 0.00
N ILE A 636 4.97 6.85 -0.44
CA ILE A 636 5.10 5.50 0.12
C ILE A 636 6.50 4.94 -0.16
N LEU A 637 7.06 5.24 -1.34
CA LEU A 637 8.37 4.77 -1.77
C LEU A 637 9.37 5.91 -1.91
N ASP A 638 10.60 5.65 -1.46
CA ASP A 638 11.77 6.43 -1.85
C ASP A 638 12.19 6.01 -3.27
N GLN A 639 12.15 6.95 -4.22
CA GLN A 639 12.39 6.67 -5.64
C GLN A 639 13.83 6.20 -5.90
N LYS A 640 14.82 6.68 -5.13
CA LYS A 640 16.22 6.27 -5.29
C LYS A 640 16.42 4.84 -4.79
N THR A 641 15.90 4.52 -3.61
CA THR A 641 15.95 3.18 -3.03
C THR A 641 15.20 2.16 -3.88
N TYR A 642 14.02 2.51 -4.42
CA TYR A 642 13.27 1.63 -5.31
C TYR A 642 14.08 1.27 -6.56
N PHE A 643 14.57 2.26 -7.32
CA PHE A 643 15.25 1.99 -8.59
C PHE A 643 16.64 1.37 -8.42
N GLN A 644 17.35 1.61 -7.32
CA GLN A 644 18.70 1.06 -7.09
C GLN A 644 18.74 -0.24 -6.27
N ARG A 645 17.70 -0.56 -5.50
CA ARG A 645 17.65 -1.78 -4.67
C ARG A 645 16.45 -2.66 -5.03
N THR A 646 15.22 -2.19 -4.80
CA THR A 646 14.00 -3.01 -4.92
C THR A 646 13.79 -3.55 -6.35
N LEU A 647 13.93 -2.71 -7.37
CA LEU A 647 13.77 -3.11 -8.77
C LEU A 647 14.86 -4.09 -9.23
N GLY A 648 16.10 -3.90 -8.76
CA GLY A 648 17.22 -4.81 -9.06
C GLY A 648 16.96 -6.22 -8.52
N VAL A 649 16.63 -6.34 -7.24
CA VAL A 649 16.34 -7.63 -6.58
C VAL A 649 15.17 -8.37 -7.26
N ALA A 650 14.12 -7.66 -7.69
CA ALA A 650 13.00 -8.27 -8.40
C ALA A 650 13.39 -8.81 -9.79
N ILE A 651 14.28 -8.11 -10.51
CA ILE A 651 14.77 -8.54 -11.83
C ILE A 651 15.77 -9.70 -11.69
N ASP A 652 16.78 -9.57 -10.82
CA ASP A 652 17.81 -10.58 -10.58
C ASP A 652 17.22 -11.88 -10.01
N GLY A 653 16.14 -11.77 -9.23
CA GLY A 653 15.35 -12.88 -8.70
C GLY A 653 14.24 -13.40 -9.63
N ASN A 654 14.17 -12.95 -10.89
CA ASN A 654 13.14 -13.28 -11.89
C ASN A 654 11.70 -13.28 -11.34
N PHE A 655 11.32 -12.22 -10.63
CA PHE A 655 10.02 -12.08 -9.96
C PHE A 655 9.63 -13.28 -9.07
N GLY A 656 10.58 -13.75 -8.26
CA GLY A 656 10.36 -14.82 -7.28
C GLY A 656 9.41 -14.46 -6.12
N ILE A 657 9.29 -15.37 -5.15
CA ILE A 657 8.50 -15.14 -3.92
C ILE A 657 9.37 -14.35 -2.92
N CYS A 658 9.52 -13.05 -3.17
CA CYS A 658 10.13 -12.10 -2.24
C CYS A 658 9.33 -10.78 -2.23
N ILE A 659 9.54 -9.97 -1.19
CA ILE A 659 8.74 -8.76 -0.98
C ILE A 659 9.07 -7.65 -2.00
N GLU A 660 10.30 -7.59 -2.50
CA GLU A 660 10.71 -6.67 -3.57
C GLU A 660 9.92 -6.95 -4.86
N SER A 661 9.79 -8.23 -5.23
CA SER A 661 8.97 -8.64 -6.38
C SER A 661 7.50 -8.26 -6.18
N CYS A 662 6.98 -8.42 -4.97
CA CYS A 662 5.61 -8.02 -4.64
C CYS A 662 5.42 -6.50 -4.76
N ILE A 663 6.34 -5.69 -4.22
CA ILE A 663 6.31 -4.22 -4.32
C ILE A 663 6.42 -3.77 -5.78
N VAL A 664 7.35 -4.32 -6.56
CA VAL A 664 7.53 -3.96 -7.98
C VAL A 664 6.27 -4.27 -8.79
N LEU A 665 5.65 -5.45 -8.58
CA LEU A 665 4.42 -5.82 -9.27
C LEU A 665 3.23 -4.90 -8.93
N VAL A 666 3.05 -4.48 -7.68
CA VAL A 666 1.99 -3.48 -7.35
C VAL A 666 2.32 -2.09 -7.90
N VAL A 667 3.60 -1.69 -7.91
CA VAL A 667 4.05 -0.45 -8.57
C VAL A 667 3.77 -0.49 -10.08
N MET A 668 3.93 -1.63 -10.75
CA MET A 668 3.55 -1.80 -12.16
C MET A 668 2.02 -1.77 -12.38
N ALA A 669 1.25 -2.33 -11.45
CA ALA A 669 -0.21 -2.27 -11.49
C ALA A 669 -0.70 -0.82 -11.41
N LEU A 670 -0.23 -0.06 -10.41
CA LEU A 670 -0.51 1.37 -10.27
C LEU A 670 0.09 2.19 -11.43
N GLY A 671 1.27 1.82 -11.94
CA GLY A 671 1.86 2.43 -13.14
C GLY A 671 0.98 2.27 -14.39
N SER A 672 0.26 1.15 -14.51
CA SER A 672 -0.68 0.89 -15.60
C SER A 672 -1.93 1.77 -15.48
N MET A 673 -2.49 1.92 -14.27
CA MET A 673 -3.58 2.86 -13.98
C MET A 673 -3.16 4.32 -14.22
N GLY A 674 -1.96 4.70 -13.76
CA GLY A 674 -1.37 6.01 -13.99
C GLY A 674 -1.11 6.29 -15.47
N GLN A 675 -0.76 5.29 -16.27
CA GLN A 675 -0.57 5.45 -17.71
C GLN A 675 -1.90 5.73 -18.42
N LYS A 676 -2.99 5.05 -18.01
CA LYS A 676 -4.36 5.37 -18.46
C LYS A 676 -4.76 6.79 -18.03
N ALA A 677 -4.47 7.19 -16.79
CA ALA A 677 -4.77 8.53 -16.30
C ALA A 677 -4.02 9.65 -17.07
N LEU A 678 -2.78 9.40 -17.46
CA LEU A 678 -2.01 10.32 -18.33
C LEU A 678 -2.58 10.39 -19.76
N GLN A 679 -3.21 9.32 -20.25
CA GLN A 679 -3.90 9.32 -21.55
C GLN A 679 -5.25 10.05 -21.47
N GLU A 680 -6.03 9.83 -20.41
CA GLU A 680 -7.31 10.51 -20.13
C GLU A 680 -7.15 12.05 -20.11
N ALA A 681 -6.10 12.56 -19.45
CA ALA A 681 -5.80 13.99 -19.40
C ALA A 681 -4.99 14.53 -20.60
N GLY A 682 -4.62 13.68 -21.57
CA GLY A 682 -3.81 14.09 -22.74
C GLY A 682 -2.34 14.42 -22.45
N PHE A 683 -1.83 14.11 -21.26
CA PHE A 683 -0.42 14.30 -20.86
C PHE A 683 0.53 13.20 -21.38
N ALA A 684 -0.01 12.08 -21.86
CA ALA A 684 0.78 11.00 -22.44
C ALA A 684 1.41 11.41 -23.79
N GLY A 685 2.73 11.22 -23.92
CA GLY A 685 3.41 11.37 -25.21
C GLY A 685 2.94 10.34 -26.24
N THR A 686 3.16 10.63 -27.53
CA THR A 686 2.83 9.71 -28.64
C THR A 686 3.35 8.29 -28.35
N PRO A 687 2.53 7.24 -28.49
CA PRO A 687 2.90 5.90 -28.05
C PRO A 687 4.06 5.34 -28.86
N ALA A 688 5.27 5.42 -28.29
CA ALA A 688 6.34 4.50 -28.65
C ALA A 688 5.82 3.08 -28.40
N SER A 689 5.95 2.19 -29.39
CA SER A 689 5.25 0.91 -29.44
C SER A 689 5.52 0.04 -28.20
N SER A 690 4.61 0.10 -27.21
CA SER A 690 4.69 -0.75 -26.03
C SER A 690 4.48 -2.21 -26.47
N PRO A 691 5.43 -3.13 -26.17
CA PRO A 691 5.20 -4.55 -26.42
C PRO A 691 4.12 -5.12 -25.50
N TYR A 692 3.84 -4.45 -24.37
CA TYR A 692 2.65 -4.70 -23.56
C TYR A 692 1.51 -3.84 -24.11
N VAL A 693 0.77 -4.39 -25.08
CA VAL A 693 -0.52 -3.83 -25.49
C VAL A 693 -1.53 -4.21 -24.40
N VAL A 694 -1.89 -3.23 -23.58
CA VAL A 694 -3.06 -3.34 -22.70
C VAL A 694 -4.27 -3.47 -23.62
N GLN A 695 -4.86 -4.67 -23.69
CA GLN A 695 -6.22 -4.85 -24.19
C GLN A 695 -7.15 -4.02 -23.31
N ASP A 696 -8.24 -3.50 -23.88
CA ASP A 696 -9.13 -2.55 -23.20
C ASP A 696 -9.89 -3.26 -22.06
N ALA A 697 -9.26 -3.28 -20.89
CA ALA A 697 -9.65 -4.05 -19.73
C ALA A 697 -10.18 -3.13 -18.62
N ASP A 698 -11.26 -3.55 -17.97
CA ASP A 698 -11.99 -2.75 -16.97
C ASP A 698 -11.12 -2.30 -15.79
N MET A 699 -10.01 -2.99 -15.53
CA MET A 699 -9.06 -2.70 -14.46
C MET A 699 -7.60 -2.85 -14.94
N PRO A 700 -6.96 -1.75 -15.43
CA PRO A 700 -5.58 -1.77 -15.89
C PRO A 700 -4.61 -2.27 -14.80
N GLY A 701 -3.64 -3.11 -15.20
CA GLY A 701 -2.61 -3.63 -14.30
C GLY A 701 -3.07 -4.72 -13.33
N LEU A 702 -4.32 -5.19 -13.41
CA LEU A 702 -4.84 -6.26 -12.55
C LEU A 702 -4.03 -7.55 -12.62
N ASP A 703 -3.39 -7.88 -13.75
CA ASP A 703 -2.54 -9.06 -13.88
C ASP A 703 -1.28 -8.97 -12.99
N PHE A 704 -0.61 -7.80 -12.98
CA PHE A 704 0.50 -7.54 -12.07
C PHE A 704 0.03 -7.59 -10.61
N PHE A 705 -1.14 -7.02 -10.30
CA PHE A 705 -1.71 -7.07 -8.95
C PHE A 705 -2.08 -8.50 -8.51
N ASN A 706 -2.59 -9.32 -9.43
CA ASN A 706 -2.86 -10.74 -9.22
C ASN A 706 -1.58 -11.53 -8.91
N GLU A 707 -0.54 -11.37 -9.72
CA GLU A 707 0.75 -12.03 -9.50
C GLU A 707 1.46 -11.52 -8.22
N ALA A 708 1.24 -10.27 -7.82
CA ALA A 708 1.68 -9.71 -6.54
C ALA A 708 0.99 -10.37 -5.35
N ARG A 709 -0.36 -10.34 -5.27
CA ARG A 709 -1.11 -10.91 -4.14
C ARG A 709 -0.93 -12.42 -3.99
N LYS A 710 -0.73 -13.13 -5.11
CA LYS A 710 -0.38 -14.55 -5.18
C LYS A 710 0.95 -14.89 -4.49
N ARG A 711 1.98 -14.06 -4.67
CA ARG A 711 3.30 -14.20 -3.99
C ARG A 711 3.20 -13.79 -2.54
N PHE A 712 2.61 -12.62 -2.29
CA PHE A 712 2.52 -12.04 -0.95
C PHE A 712 1.66 -12.87 0.02
N GLY A 713 0.83 -13.80 -0.48
CA GLY A 713 0.16 -14.81 0.35
C GLY A 713 1.08 -15.63 1.25
N PHE A 714 2.35 -15.85 0.85
CA PHE A 714 3.36 -16.50 1.70
C PHE A 714 4.08 -15.54 2.65
N LEU A 715 4.00 -14.23 2.39
CA LEU A 715 4.68 -13.15 3.12
C LEU A 715 3.74 -12.40 4.08
N MET A 716 2.45 -12.74 4.11
CA MET A 716 1.39 -11.97 4.77
C MET A 716 1.52 -11.78 6.30
N CYS A 717 2.45 -12.47 6.93
CA CYS A 717 2.76 -12.33 8.35
C CYS A 717 3.88 -11.30 8.64
N GLU A 718 4.60 -10.82 7.62
CA GLU A 718 5.67 -9.83 7.75
C GLU A 718 5.11 -8.47 8.22
N GLN A 719 5.86 -7.78 9.09
CA GLN A 719 5.46 -6.54 9.78
C GLN A 719 6.51 -5.42 9.66
N ASP A 720 7.40 -5.51 8.68
CA ASP A 720 8.50 -4.57 8.50
C ASP A 720 8.10 -3.34 7.66
N LEU A 721 9.10 -2.54 7.25
CA LEU A 721 8.90 -1.39 6.40
C LEU A 721 8.33 -1.78 5.02
N GLN A 722 8.83 -2.86 4.43
CA GLN A 722 8.47 -3.30 3.07
C GLN A 722 7.06 -3.92 3.05
N ALA A 723 6.66 -4.62 4.12
CA ALA A 723 5.29 -5.10 4.30
C ALA A 723 4.30 -3.93 4.42
N CYS A 724 4.64 -2.92 5.20
CA CYS A 724 3.84 -1.70 5.31
C CYS A 724 3.72 -0.96 3.96
N GLN A 725 4.80 -0.88 3.18
CA GLN A 725 4.77 -0.34 1.82
C GLN A 725 3.86 -1.16 0.89
N PHE A 726 4.00 -2.49 0.88
CA PHE A 726 3.16 -3.37 0.07
C PHE A 726 1.67 -3.21 0.40
N TYR A 727 1.31 -3.14 1.69
CA TYR A 727 -0.06 -2.91 2.11
C TYR A 727 -0.60 -1.55 1.67
N LEU A 728 0.18 -0.47 1.80
CA LEU A 728 -0.26 0.86 1.34
C LEU A 728 -0.40 0.97 -0.18
N LEU A 729 0.53 0.38 -0.94
CA LEU A 729 0.44 0.29 -2.40
C LEU A 729 -0.79 -0.52 -2.84
N SER A 730 -1.04 -1.66 -2.18
CA SER A 730 -2.22 -2.49 -2.43
C SER A 730 -3.51 -1.75 -2.06
N GLY A 731 -3.48 -0.96 -0.98
CA GLY A 731 -4.56 -0.08 -0.59
C GLY A 731 -4.91 0.95 -1.68
N LEU A 732 -3.91 1.60 -2.28
CA LEU A 732 -4.14 2.50 -3.42
C LEU A 732 -4.79 1.77 -4.60
N PHE A 733 -4.36 0.54 -4.94
CA PHE A 733 -4.98 -0.22 -6.02
C PHE A 733 -6.46 -0.54 -5.73
N TYR A 734 -6.81 -0.93 -4.50
CA TYR A 734 -8.20 -1.11 -4.08
C TYR A 734 -8.99 0.20 -4.05
N ALA A 735 -8.37 1.33 -3.71
CA ALA A 735 -9.00 2.65 -3.75
C ALA A 735 -9.38 3.07 -5.17
N GLU A 736 -8.46 2.92 -6.12
CA GLU A 736 -8.67 3.22 -7.53
C GLU A 736 -9.72 2.32 -8.19
N ALA A 737 -9.76 1.05 -7.76
CA ALA A 737 -10.75 0.04 -8.12
C ALA A 737 -12.12 0.21 -7.42
N LEU A 738 -12.31 1.28 -6.63
CA LEU A 738 -13.53 1.56 -5.88
C LEU A 738 -13.95 0.43 -4.92
N ARG A 739 -13.00 -0.21 -4.23
CA ARG A 739 -13.22 -1.31 -3.26
C ARG A 739 -12.84 -0.88 -1.83
N PRO A 740 -13.65 -0.08 -1.13
CA PRO A 740 -13.29 0.53 0.16
C PRO A 740 -13.10 -0.47 1.30
N ILE A 741 -13.79 -1.61 1.32
CA ILE A 741 -13.63 -2.63 2.37
C ILE A 741 -12.30 -3.37 2.22
N ASP A 742 -11.93 -3.76 1.00
CA ASP A 742 -10.61 -4.35 0.72
C ASP A 742 -9.48 -3.35 0.99
N TRP A 743 -9.68 -2.06 0.66
CA TRP A 743 -8.74 -0.98 0.98
C TRP A 743 -8.58 -0.80 2.50
N TRP A 744 -9.67 -0.68 3.27
CA TRP A 744 -9.62 -0.62 4.73
C TRP A 744 -8.87 -1.82 5.31
N ALA A 745 -9.12 -3.04 4.82
CA ALA A 745 -8.40 -4.23 5.25
C ALA A 745 -6.89 -4.20 4.95
N MET A 746 -6.43 -3.44 3.95
CA MET A 746 -5.00 -3.17 3.75
C MET A 746 -4.48 -2.09 4.72
N LEU A 747 -5.25 -1.04 4.98
CA LEU A 747 -4.88 0.02 5.94
C LEU A 747 -4.76 -0.53 7.37
N SER A 748 -5.67 -1.41 7.80
CA SER A 748 -5.57 -2.06 9.12
C SER A 748 -4.29 -2.88 9.26
N LYS A 749 -3.78 -3.47 8.17
CA LYS A 749 -2.50 -4.20 8.16
C LYS A 749 -1.30 -3.25 8.14
N ALA A 750 -1.32 -2.18 7.35
CA ALA A 750 -0.30 -1.13 7.40
C ALA A 750 -0.21 -0.47 8.79
N SER A 751 -1.35 -0.31 9.45
CA SER A 751 -1.44 0.14 10.85
C SER A 751 -0.86 -0.87 11.83
N ALA A 752 -1.12 -2.17 11.64
CA ALA A 752 -0.49 -3.23 12.44
C ALA A 752 1.06 -3.23 12.29
N CYS A 753 1.58 -3.07 11.08
CA CYS A 753 3.02 -2.88 10.85
C CYS A 753 3.54 -1.62 11.56
N SER A 754 2.80 -0.51 11.45
CA SER A 754 3.17 0.76 12.09
C SER A 754 3.22 0.67 13.61
N ALA A 755 2.21 0.04 14.22
CA ALA A 755 2.19 -0.26 15.65
C ALA A 755 3.35 -1.20 16.03
N TYR A 756 3.67 -2.21 15.20
CA TYR A 756 4.80 -3.10 15.43
C TYR A 756 6.13 -2.33 15.45
N PHE A 757 6.46 -1.53 14.42
CA PHE A 757 7.75 -0.85 14.40
C PHE A 757 7.87 0.30 15.41
N TRP A 758 6.81 1.05 15.70
CA TRP A 758 6.88 2.12 16.72
C TRP A 758 6.93 1.61 18.16
N ASN A 759 6.29 0.48 18.49
CA ASN A 759 6.44 -0.12 19.83
C ASN A 759 7.75 -0.92 19.98
N ASN A 760 8.30 -1.47 18.89
CA ASN A 760 9.57 -2.21 18.90
C ASN A 760 10.72 -1.35 18.34
N LEU A 761 11.14 -0.34 19.12
CA LEU A 761 12.25 0.57 18.79
C LEU A 761 13.62 -0.12 18.98
N SER A 762 14.11 -0.74 17.91
CA SER A 762 15.50 -1.23 17.79
C SER A 762 16.49 -0.07 17.74
N ARG A 763 17.68 -0.23 18.32
CA ARG A 763 18.70 0.84 18.41
C ARG A 763 19.40 1.16 17.08
N ASP A 764 19.33 0.25 16.12
CA ASP A 764 20.15 0.27 14.89
C ASP A 764 19.42 0.88 13.69
N ARG A 765 18.32 1.63 13.90
CA ARG A 765 17.57 2.30 12.82
C ARG A 765 18.23 3.63 12.47
N ASP A 766 18.49 3.83 11.18
CA ASP A 766 19.02 5.08 10.66
C ASP A 766 17.92 6.15 10.50
N GLU A 767 18.34 7.41 10.25
CA GLU A 767 17.39 8.51 10.12
C GLU A 767 16.45 8.33 8.91
N TRP A 768 16.92 7.69 7.83
CA TRP A 768 16.10 7.41 6.65
C TRP A 768 15.00 6.39 6.94
N MET A 769 15.29 5.28 7.62
CA MET A 769 14.29 4.28 7.98
C MET A 769 13.24 4.85 8.93
N LEU A 770 13.64 5.68 9.90
CA LEU A 770 12.72 6.37 10.82
C LEU A 770 11.83 7.40 10.08
N ASP A 771 12.39 8.12 9.11
CA ASP A 771 11.63 9.05 8.26
C ASP A 771 10.62 8.31 7.37
N MET A 772 11.03 7.22 6.72
CA MET A 772 10.11 6.37 5.95
C MET A 772 9.01 5.77 6.83
N GLN A 773 9.35 5.24 8.01
CA GLN A 773 8.39 4.75 9.00
C GLN A 773 7.36 5.82 9.41
N SER A 774 7.80 7.08 9.53
CA SER A 774 6.90 8.22 9.76
C SER A 774 5.99 8.48 8.55
N ARG A 775 6.52 8.53 7.32
CA ARG A 775 5.71 8.71 6.10
C ARG A 775 4.57 7.69 6.02
N LEU A 776 4.88 6.40 6.20
CA LEU A 776 3.88 5.33 6.09
C LEU A 776 2.81 5.41 7.18
N PHE A 777 3.20 5.70 8.42
CA PHE A 777 2.24 5.92 9.50
C PHE A 777 1.26 7.05 9.16
N TRP A 778 1.77 8.24 8.79
CA TRP A 778 0.92 9.39 8.51
C TRP A 778 0.05 9.22 7.25
N ILE A 779 0.50 8.44 6.25
CA ILE A 779 -0.35 8.01 5.13
C ILE A 779 -1.49 7.10 5.62
N THR A 780 -1.16 6.10 6.45
CA THR A 780 -2.14 5.15 7.01
C THR A 780 -3.21 5.88 7.81
N SER A 781 -2.81 6.69 8.80
CA SER A 781 -3.71 7.46 9.66
C SER A 781 -4.47 8.57 8.92
N MET A 782 -4.06 8.94 7.71
CA MET A 782 -4.83 9.82 6.83
C MET A 782 -5.94 9.09 6.08
N PHE A 783 -5.66 7.91 5.51
CA PHE A 783 -6.67 7.16 4.77
C PHE A 783 -7.66 6.43 5.69
N GLU A 784 -7.20 5.88 6.81
CA GLU A 784 -8.09 5.20 7.76
C GLU A 784 -9.10 6.16 8.39
N ALA A 785 -8.67 7.39 8.70
CA ALA A 785 -9.55 8.45 9.16
C ALA A 785 -10.62 8.88 8.14
N VAL A 786 -10.46 8.56 6.84
CA VAL A 786 -11.53 8.77 5.84
C VAL A 786 -12.49 7.58 5.84
N LEU A 787 -11.99 6.36 5.64
CA LEU A 787 -12.84 5.17 5.48
C LEU A 787 -13.63 4.82 6.74
N SER A 788 -12.99 4.81 7.90
CA SER A 788 -13.65 4.45 9.17
C SER A 788 -14.70 5.47 9.59
N GLN A 789 -14.60 6.72 9.12
CA GLN A 789 -15.57 7.78 9.39
C GLN A 789 -16.72 7.83 8.38
N GLU A 790 -16.50 7.40 7.13
CA GLU A 790 -17.53 7.37 6.07
C GLU A 790 -18.40 6.11 6.15
N LEU A 791 -17.78 4.94 6.38
CA LEU A 791 -18.45 3.62 6.41
C LEU A 791 -18.70 3.09 7.83
N ASN A 792 -18.40 3.88 8.87
CA ASN A 792 -18.49 3.50 10.28
C ASN A 792 -17.73 2.20 10.62
N LEU A 793 -16.56 1.99 9.99
CA LEU A 793 -15.72 0.81 10.20
C LEU A 793 -14.91 0.93 11.50
N PRO A 794 -14.53 -0.19 12.15
CA PRO A 794 -13.66 -0.15 13.32
C PRO A 794 -12.32 0.54 13.00
N PRO A 795 -11.91 1.57 13.77
CA PRO A 795 -10.58 2.17 13.64
C PRO A 795 -9.52 1.28 14.29
N SER A 796 -8.30 1.31 13.75
CA SER A 796 -7.14 0.73 14.42
C SER A 796 -6.80 1.50 15.70
N ASN A 797 -6.28 0.79 16.71
CA ASN A 797 -5.82 1.38 17.97
C ASN A 797 -4.45 2.06 17.83
N SER A 798 -4.25 2.85 16.78
CA SER A 798 -2.98 3.53 16.45
C SER A 798 -2.96 5.02 16.82
N LEU A 799 -4.12 5.60 17.14
CA LEU A 799 -4.29 7.05 17.38
C LEU A 799 -3.34 7.60 18.46
N HIS A 800 -3.10 6.84 19.52
CA HIS A 800 -2.18 7.21 20.61
C HIS A 800 -0.71 7.40 20.18
N LEU A 801 -0.34 6.88 18.99
CA LEU A 801 0.99 7.05 18.42
C LEU A 801 1.16 8.41 17.72
N GLU A 802 0.07 9.10 17.33
CA GLU A 802 0.13 10.40 16.64
C GLU A 802 0.80 11.50 17.46
N GLU A 803 0.69 11.45 18.79
CA GLU A 803 1.37 12.39 19.70
C GLU A 803 2.89 12.20 19.73
N HIS A 804 3.34 10.96 19.51
CA HIS A 804 4.71 10.50 19.74
C HIS A 804 5.55 10.46 18.46
N ILE A 805 4.91 10.34 17.29
CA ILE A 805 5.58 10.20 16.01
C ILE A 805 5.90 11.59 15.42
N ALA A 806 7.17 11.82 15.08
CA ALA A 806 7.59 13.04 14.39
C ALA A 806 6.97 13.12 12.99
N LEU A 807 6.76 14.35 12.48
CA LEU A 807 6.38 14.55 11.07
C LEU A 807 7.55 14.20 10.14
N PRO A 808 7.28 13.76 8.90
CA PRO A 808 8.34 13.46 7.94
C PRO A 808 9.17 14.69 7.59
N LYS A 809 10.49 14.47 7.49
CA LYS A 809 11.52 15.40 7.03
C LYS A 809 11.94 15.12 5.58
N PHE A 810 11.52 13.98 5.02
CA PHE A 810 11.84 13.52 3.66
C PHE A 810 13.33 13.32 3.41
N ILE A 811 13.94 12.56 4.32
CA ILE A 811 15.36 12.21 4.26
C ILE A 811 15.59 11.30 3.04
N SER A 812 16.65 11.57 2.27
CA SER A 812 17.14 10.67 1.20
C SER A 812 18.14 9.67 1.76
N ALA A 813 18.14 8.44 1.24
CA ALA A 813 19.12 7.42 1.61
C ALA A 813 20.56 7.88 1.29
N GLN A 814 21.42 7.94 2.31
CA GLN A 814 22.75 8.58 2.20
C GLN A 814 23.79 7.68 1.50
N ASP A 815 23.69 6.36 1.64
CA ASP A 815 24.60 5.38 1.01
C ASP A 815 24.37 5.21 -0.50
N ILE A 816 23.34 5.86 -1.06
CA ILE A 816 22.98 5.74 -2.47
C ILE A 816 23.70 6.80 -3.29
N ALA A 817 24.63 6.34 -4.13
CA ALA A 817 25.36 7.19 -5.06
C ALA A 817 24.39 7.85 -6.06
N SER A 818 24.37 9.19 -6.05
CA SER A 818 23.61 9.99 -7.02
C SER A 818 24.30 9.97 -8.38
N PHE A 819 23.95 9.00 -9.22
CA PHE A 819 24.48 8.84 -10.57
C PHE A 819 23.95 9.94 -11.52
N GLY A 820 24.65 11.07 -11.50
CA GLY A 820 24.41 12.23 -12.37
C GLY A 820 23.53 13.31 -11.72
N SER A 821 23.37 14.43 -12.43
CA SER A 821 22.58 15.59 -11.97
C SER A 821 21.06 15.42 -12.17
N PHE A 822 20.57 14.19 -12.19
CA PHE A 822 19.17 13.89 -12.44
C PHE A 822 18.36 14.05 -11.14
N ARG A 823 17.59 15.15 -11.03
CA ARG A 823 16.55 15.25 -10.00
C ARG A 823 15.36 14.39 -10.43
N TYR A 824 14.89 13.53 -9.53
CA TYR A 824 13.62 12.85 -9.71
C TYR A 824 12.46 13.77 -9.31
N PRO A 825 11.25 13.61 -9.87
CA PRO A 825 10.10 14.44 -9.49
C PRO A 825 9.79 14.36 -7.99
N GLY A 826 9.89 13.17 -7.39
CA GLY A 826 9.72 12.96 -5.95
C GLY A 826 10.79 13.58 -5.04
N ASP A 827 11.84 14.21 -5.59
CA ASP A 827 12.81 14.99 -4.81
C ASP A 827 12.43 16.48 -4.67
N ASP A 828 11.35 16.93 -5.31
CA ASP A 828 10.95 18.34 -5.25
C ASP A 828 10.27 18.70 -3.91
N PRO A 829 10.76 19.72 -3.18
CA PRO A 829 10.11 20.20 -1.95
C PRO A 829 8.63 20.55 -2.10
N PHE A 830 8.14 20.85 -3.31
CA PHE A 830 6.72 21.06 -3.59
C PHE A 830 5.84 19.89 -3.09
N PHE A 831 6.19 18.65 -3.44
CA PHE A 831 5.41 17.46 -3.06
C PHE A 831 5.51 17.16 -1.56
N HIS A 832 6.70 17.36 -0.99
CA HIS A 832 6.95 17.25 0.46
C HIS A 832 6.08 18.25 1.26
N TYR A 833 6.04 19.52 0.84
CA TYR A 833 5.19 20.52 1.46
C TYR A 833 3.70 20.23 1.25
N HIS A 834 3.28 19.75 0.08
CA HIS A 834 1.90 19.34 -0.16
C HIS A 834 1.47 18.25 0.83
N PHE A 835 2.28 17.20 1.01
CA PHE A 835 1.98 16.12 1.95
C PHE A 835 1.82 16.65 3.39
N LEU A 836 2.74 17.49 3.87
CA LEU A 836 2.63 18.11 5.19
C LEU A 836 1.39 19.01 5.32
N SER A 837 1.02 19.73 4.27
CA SER A 837 -0.21 20.52 4.23
C SER A 837 -1.47 19.65 4.30
N GLN A 838 -1.49 18.46 3.66
CA GLN A 838 -2.58 17.49 3.81
C GLN A 838 -2.72 16.97 5.24
N LEU A 839 -1.60 16.70 5.95
CA LEU A 839 -1.64 16.28 7.35
C LEU A 839 -2.16 17.37 8.28
N ALA A 840 -1.68 18.61 8.12
CA ALA A 840 -2.19 19.76 8.88
C ALA A 840 -3.70 19.99 8.63
N HIS A 841 -4.16 19.78 7.39
CA HIS A 841 -5.58 19.83 7.03
C HIS A 841 -6.39 18.73 7.70
N ARG A 842 -5.89 17.49 7.74
CA ARG A 842 -6.56 16.35 8.39
C ARG A 842 -6.82 16.64 9.87
N LEU A 843 -5.88 17.24 10.59
CA LEU A 843 -6.05 17.63 12.00
C LEU A 843 -7.20 18.63 12.20
N ILE A 844 -7.42 19.56 11.26
CA ILE A 844 -8.56 20.49 11.29
C ILE A 844 -9.88 19.75 11.08
N LEU A 845 -9.94 18.78 10.15
CA LEU A 845 -11.14 17.93 9.98
C LEU A 845 -11.43 17.04 11.19
N THR A 846 -10.41 16.42 11.81
CA THR A 846 -10.58 15.64 13.05
C THR A 846 -11.13 16.52 14.17
N ARG A 847 -10.68 17.76 14.30
CA ARG A 847 -11.24 18.73 15.26
C ARG A 847 -12.67 19.14 14.90
N ALA A 848 -12.95 19.40 13.63
CA ALA A 848 -14.31 19.72 13.17
C ALA A 848 -15.29 18.58 13.48
N ARG A 849 -14.91 17.32 13.23
CA ARG A 849 -15.66 16.13 13.70
C ARG A 849 -15.85 16.19 15.21
N ASN A 850 -14.75 16.22 15.97
CA ASN A 850 -14.79 16.00 17.41
C ASN A 850 -15.52 17.12 18.18
N SER A 851 -15.52 18.35 17.65
CA SER A 851 -16.13 19.52 18.31
C SER A 851 -17.48 19.95 17.74
N LEU A 852 -17.91 19.44 16.57
CA LEU A 852 -19.19 19.82 15.94
C LEU A 852 -20.16 18.66 15.68
N PHE A 853 -19.69 17.39 15.73
CA PHE A 853 -20.50 16.21 15.40
C PHE A 853 -20.70 15.23 16.59
N HIS A 854 -20.06 15.47 17.73
CA HIS A 854 -20.37 14.79 18.99
C HIS A 854 -21.19 15.70 19.91
N PHE A 855 -22.15 15.10 20.64
CA PHE A 855 -23.07 15.84 21.52
C PHE A 855 -22.36 16.41 22.76
N ASN A 856 -22.98 17.45 23.33
CA ASN A 856 -22.67 18.01 24.64
C ASN A 856 -24.00 18.19 25.37
N ASP A 857 -24.17 17.56 26.53
CA ASP A 857 -25.42 17.48 27.31
C ASP A 857 -26.05 18.84 27.68
N THR A 858 -25.32 19.94 27.46
CA THR A 858 -25.72 21.31 27.77
C THR A 858 -26.25 22.13 26.60
N ALA A 859 -26.16 21.66 25.34
CA ALA A 859 -26.60 22.41 24.17
C ALA A 859 -27.03 21.52 22.99
N ASP A 860 -28.18 21.84 22.38
CA ASP A 860 -28.74 21.13 21.20
C ASP A 860 -27.84 21.16 19.95
N TYR A 861 -26.94 22.15 19.85
CA TYR A 861 -26.07 22.39 18.69
C TYR A 861 -24.72 22.97 19.15
N PRO A 862 -23.64 22.79 18.35
CA PRO A 862 -22.34 23.38 18.65
C PRO A 862 -22.41 24.91 18.80
N PRO A 863 -21.66 25.51 19.74
CA PRO A 863 -21.62 26.97 19.90
C PRO A 863 -20.99 27.65 18.67
N GLU A 864 -21.59 28.75 18.22
CA GLU A 864 -21.11 29.56 17.08
C GLU A 864 -19.61 29.94 17.15
N PRO A 865 -19.03 30.29 18.33
CA PRO A 865 -17.59 30.57 18.43
C PRO A 865 -16.67 29.38 18.06
N VAL A 866 -17.15 28.13 18.15
CA VAL A 866 -16.38 26.94 17.77
C VAL A 866 -16.34 26.78 16.25
N GLU A 867 -17.47 27.04 15.57
CA GLU A 867 -17.54 27.11 14.11
C GLU A 867 -16.61 28.21 13.57
N ASP A 868 -16.72 29.42 14.12
CA ASP A 868 -15.90 30.57 13.69
C ASP A 868 -14.40 30.34 13.93
N GLU A 869 -14.01 29.72 15.05
CA GLU A 869 -12.61 29.36 15.32
C GLU A 869 -12.09 28.28 14.35
N LEU A 870 -12.91 27.30 13.97
CA LEU A 870 -12.53 26.28 12.98
C LEU A 870 -12.39 26.87 11.56
N ILE A 871 -13.30 27.77 11.15
CA ILE A 871 -13.16 28.53 9.91
C ILE A 871 -11.88 29.38 9.95
N ARG A 872 -11.61 30.07 11.06
CA ARG A 872 -10.39 30.87 11.27
C ARG A 872 -9.12 30.01 11.23
N GLN A 873 -9.15 28.76 11.73
CA GLN A 873 -8.03 27.82 11.61
C GLN A 873 -7.81 27.36 10.16
N LEU A 874 -8.89 27.10 9.41
CA LEU A 874 -8.83 26.71 7.99
C LEU A 874 -8.29 27.83 7.09
N GLU A 875 -8.71 29.08 7.31
CA GLU A 875 -8.13 30.23 6.59
C GLU A 875 -6.66 30.45 6.95
N GLN A 876 -6.27 30.37 8.23
CA GLN A 876 -4.86 30.45 8.64
C GLN A 876 -4.00 29.31 8.06
N TRP A 877 -4.56 28.12 7.86
CA TRP A 877 -3.87 27.03 7.17
C TRP A 877 -3.59 27.42 5.71
N ARG A 878 -4.59 27.94 4.98
CA ARG A 878 -4.47 28.40 3.59
C ARG A 878 -3.50 29.59 3.44
N GLU A 879 -3.58 30.56 4.34
CA GLU A 879 -2.73 31.76 4.36
C GLU A 879 -1.27 31.48 4.73
N ARG A 880 -0.99 30.33 5.37
CA ARG A 880 0.36 29.90 5.76
C ARG A 880 0.90 28.73 4.93
N LEU A 881 0.21 28.33 3.85
CA LEU A 881 0.79 27.45 2.84
C LEU A 881 2.06 28.11 2.26
N PRO A 882 3.13 27.34 1.97
CA PRO A 882 4.28 27.88 1.27
C PRO A 882 3.87 28.55 -0.05
N PRO A 883 4.56 29.62 -0.51
CA PRO A 883 4.08 30.44 -1.66
C PRO A 883 3.85 29.70 -2.99
N ILE A 884 4.39 28.49 -3.13
CA ILE A 884 4.20 27.61 -4.30
C ILE A 884 2.92 26.74 -4.23
N LEU A 885 2.28 26.66 -3.05
CA LEU A 885 1.02 25.94 -2.78
C LEU A 885 -0.12 26.88 -2.37
N GLN A 886 0.15 28.18 -2.25
CA GLN A 886 -0.82 29.18 -1.81
C GLN A 886 -1.75 29.63 -2.94
N PHE A 887 -3.06 29.69 -2.67
CA PHE A 887 -4.08 30.03 -3.67
C PHE A 887 -5.16 30.99 -3.13
N ASP A 888 -5.84 31.66 -4.07
CA ASP A 888 -7.06 32.45 -3.82
C ASP A 888 -8.31 31.57 -4.06
N PRO A 889 -9.16 31.35 -3.03
CA PRO A 889 -10.45 30.66 -3.19
C PRO A 889 -11.38 31.25 -4.25
N LYS A 890 -11.22 32.52 -4.63
CA LYS A 890 -12.03 33.18 -5.68
C LYS A 890 -11.56 32.87 -7.10
N SER A 891 -10.36 32.34 -7.25
CA SER A 891 -9.77 31.92 -8.52
C SER A 891 -9.23 30.49 -8.40
N PRO A 892 -10.10 29.49 -8.13
CA PRO A 892 -9.68 28.10 -8.02
C PRO A 892 -9.11 27.61 -9.36
N LEU A 893 -8.28 26.56 -9.28
CA LEU A 893 -7.78 25.87 -10.47
C LEU A 893 -8.97 25.24 -11.21
N THR A 894 -9.10 25.54 -12.50
CA THR A 894 -10.24 25.14 -13.36
C THR A 894 -9.82 24.32 -14.59
N GLN A 895 -8.52 24.16 -14.80
CA GLN A 895 -7.91 23.29 -15.82
C GLN A 895 -6.54 22.85 -15.30
N ALA A 896 -6.09 21.64 -15.63
CA ALA A 896 -4.74 21.17 -15.36
C ALA A 896 -3.84 21.40 -16.59
N GLU A 897 -2.65 21.97 -16.39
CA GLU A 897 -1.60 22.06 -17.43
C GLU A 897 -0.56 20.93 -17.29
N SER A 898 -0.51 20.27 -16.12
CA SER A 898 0.34 19.13 -15.83
C SER A 898 -0.36 18.08 -14.93
N PRO A 899 0.18 16.85 -14.83
CA PRO A 899 -0.30 15.85 -13.88
C PRO A 899 -0.24 16.33 -12.42
N SER A 900 0.72 17.20 -12.09
CA SER A 900 0.82 17.81 -10.76
C SER A 900 -0.37 18.71 -10.46
N ASP A 901 -0.91 19.40 -11.46
CA ASP A 901 -2.05 20.30 -11.27
C ASP A 901 -3.34 19.53 -11.00
N ALA A 902 -3.55 18.41 -11.71
CA ALA A 902 -4.70 17.52 -11.48
C ALA A 902 -4.60 16.77 -10.14
N LEU A 903 -3.43 16.19 -9.82
CA LEU A 903 -3.29 15.27 -8.68
C LEU A 903 -2.89 15.94 -7.35
N VAL A 904 -2.27 17.12 -7.40
CA VAL A 904 -1.61 17.75 -6.22
C VAL A 904 -2.16 19.15 -5.97
N THR A 905 -2.18 20.04 -6.97
CA THR A 905 -2.67 21.41 -6.83
C THR A 905 -4.19 21.44 -6.63
N ALA A 906 -4.96 20.91 -7.58
CA ALA A 906 -6.42 20.83 -7.51
C ALA A 906 -6.88 20.06 -6.27
N TRP A 907 -6.20 18.96 -5.93
CA TRP A 907 -6.52 18.20 -4.73
C TRP A 907 -6.37 19.02 -3.43
N LEU A 908 -5.32 19.84 -3.30
CA LEU A 908 -5.16 20.71 -2.13
C LEU A 908 -6.28 21.76 -2.02
N HIS A 909 -6.71 22.31 -3.16
CA HIS A 909 -7.85 23.24 -3.24
C HIS A 909 -9.17 22.53 -2.88
N ALA A 910 -9.38 21.30 -3.37
CA ALA A 910 -10.57 20.50 -3.07
C ALA A 910 -10.69 20.21 -1.57
N ARG A 911 -9.58 19.91 -0.88
CA ARG A 911 -9.58 19.69 0.57
C ARG A 911 -10.09 20.93 1.33
N TYR A 912 -9.63 22.13 0.99
CA TYR A 912 -10.13 23.39 1.59
C TYR A 912 -11.65 23.56 1.46
N PHE A 913 -12.20 23.39 0.25
CA PHE A 913 -13.64 23.61 0.04
C PHE A 913 -14.50 22.53 0.72
N VAL A 914 -14.08 21.25 0.72
CA VAL A 914 -14.82 20.20 1.44
C VAL A 914 -14.75 20.39 2.95
N ALA A 915 -13.64 20.93 3.50
CA ALA A 915 -13.57 21.29 4.91
C ALA A 915 -14.49 22.46 5.27
N ARG A 916 -14.62 23.49 4.42
CA ARG A 916 -15.63 24.54 4.61
C ARG A 916 -17.05 23.96 4.63
N TYR A 917 -17.37 23.02 3.75
CA TYR A 917 -18.64 22.30 3.80
C TYR A 917 -18.82 21.49 5.10
N HIS A 918 -17.84 20.68 5.50
CA HIS A 918 -17.93 19.88 6.73
C HIS A 918 -18.10 20.74 7.99
N ILE A 919 -17.47 21.91 8.08
CA ILE A 919 -17.62 22.83 9.22
C ILE A 919 -19.02 23.46 9.24
N GLY A 920 -19.56 23.87 8.09
CA GLY A 920 -20.91 24.45 7.99
C GLY A 920 -22.06 23.42 8.01
N ARG A 921 -21.79 22.14 7.78
CA ARG A 921 -22.83 21.09 7.67
C ARG A 921 -23.73 20.93 8.91
N PRO A 922 -23.27 21.05 10.16
CA PRO A 922 -24.15 21.06 11.34
C PRO A 922 -25.10 22.27 11.38
N LEU A 923 -24.71 23.41 10.78
CA LEU A 923 -25.59 24.56 10.62
C LEU A 923 -26.63 24.35 9.51
N LEU A 924 -26.27 23.63 8.43
CA LEU A 924 -27.24 23.16 7.43
C LEU A 924 -28.25 22.16 8.03
N HIS A 925 -27.82 21.26 8.91
CA HIS A 925 -28.71 20.40 9.71
C HIS A 925 -29.67 21.23 10.57
N ARG A 926 -29.15 22.22 11.32
CA ARG A 926 -29.96 23.18 12.09
C ARG A 926 -30.97 23.94 11.23
N ALA A 927 -30.60 24.28 9.98
CA ALA A 927 -31.45 25.00 9.06
C ALA A 927 -32.61 24.16 8.51
N LEU A 928 -32.50 22.83 8.53
CA LEU A 928 -33.57 21.90 8.20
C LEU A 928 -34.43 21.57 9.43
N GLU A 929 -33.80 21.19 10.56
CA GLU A 929 -34.49 20.74 11.78
C GLU A 929 -35.16 21.88 12.58
N ARG A 930 -34.54 23.06 12.64
CA ARG A 930 -35.03 24.20 13.45
C ARG A 930 -34.95 25.54 12.70
N PRO A 931 -35.69 25.73 11.58
CA PRO A 931 -35.63 26.93 10.74
C PRO A 931 -35.89 28.25 11.49
N ALA A 932 -36.78 28.22 12.50
CA ALA A 932 -37.10 29.37 13.34
C ALA A 932 -35.97 29.78 14.32
N SER A 933 -34.92 28.97 14.46
CA SER A 933 -33.76 29.26 15.32
C SER A 933 -32.61 29.99 14.60
N LEU A 934 -32.80 30.36 13.33
CA LEU A 934 -31.78 30.95 12.49
C LEU A 934 -31.74 32.48 12.60
N THR A 935 -30.54 33.05 12.41
CA THR A 935 -30.31 34.48 12.21
C THR A 935 -29.88 34.72 10.76
N GLU A 936 -29.89 35.97 10.30
CA GLU A 936 -29.30 36.31 8.99
C GLU A 936 -27.79 36.01 8.92
N GLY A 937 -27.09 35.99 10.07
CA GLY A 937 -25.72 35.49 10.18
C GLY A 937 -25.63 34.00 9.86
N HIS A 938 -26.51 33.19 10.46
CA HIS A 938 -26.58 31.75 10.18
C HIS A 938 -26.95 31.48 8.70
N LEU A 939 -27.94 32.19 8.14
CA LEU A 939 -28.33 32.03 6.73
C LEU A 939 -27.18 32.38 5.76
N ARG A 940 -26.34 33.36 6.10
CA ARG A 940 -25.13 33.66 5.34
C ARG A 940 -24.10 32.53 5.43
N LYS A 941 -23.81 32.00 6.62
CA LYS A 941 -22.92 30.83 6.82
C LYS A 941 -23.41 29.59 6.06
N CYS A 942 -24.73 29.36 6.00
CA CYS A 942 -25.32 28.30 5.18
C CYS A 942 -25.07 28.51 3.67
N ARG A 943 -25.29 29.72 3.13
CA ARG A 943 -24.98 30.06 1.73
C ARG A 943 -23.49 29.93 1.42
N ASP A 944 -22.62 30.37 2.33
CA ASP A 944 -21.17 30.17 2.26
C ASP A 944 -20.77 28.68 2.19
N ALA A 945 -21.48 27.79 2.89
CA ALA A 945 -21.24 26.35 2.85
C ALA A 945 -21.72 25.68 1.54
N ILE A 946 -22.85 26.12 0.98
CA ILE A 946 -23.32 25.66 -0.35
C ILE A 946 -22.44 26.23 -1.47
N SER A 947 -21.99 27.48 -1.37
CA SER A 947 -21.03 28.08 -2.30
C SER A 947 -19.69 27.32 -2.31
N ALA A 948 -19.24 26.84 -1.14
CA ALA A 948 -18.10 25.94 -1.05
C ALA A 948 -18.34 24.59 -1.76
N VAL A 949 -19.54 24.00 -1.70
CA VAL A 949 -19.92 22.77 -2.45
C VAL A 949 -19.89 23.00 -3.97
N LEU A 950 -20.47 24.11 -4.44
CA LEU A 950 -20.46 24.45 -5.87
C LEU A 950 -19.03 24.69 -6.39
N THR A 951 -18.18 25.33 -5.58
CA THR A 951 -16.78 25.58 -5.93
C THR A 951 -15.96 24.29 -5.88
N TRP A 952 -16.16 23.44 -4.86
CA TRP A 952 -15.54 22.12 -4.74
C TRP A 952 -15.78 21.25 -5.97
N ALA A 953 -17.03 21.19 -6.44
CA ALA A 953 -17.40 20.45 -7.65
C ALA A 953 -16.61 20.90 -8.90
N SER A 954 -16.35 22.20 -9.05
CA SER A 954 -15.53 22.72 -10.16
C SER A 954 -14.05 22.34 -10.06
N VAL A 955 -13.53 22.12 -8.85
CA VAL A 955 -12.16 21.64 -8.62
C VAL A 955 -12.04 20.13 -8.82
N ILE A 956 -13.04 19.35 -8.40
CA ILE A 956 -13.11 17.90 -8.66
C ILE A 956 -13.19 17.60 -10.18
N GLN A 957 -13.80 18.49 -10.98
CA GLN A 957 -13.73 18.39 -12.45
C GLN A 957 -12.29 18.45 -12.99
N VAL A 958 -11.35 19.08 -12.27
CA VAL A 958 -9.92 19.08 -12.65
C VAL A 958 -9.24 17.78 -12.23
N THR A 959 -9.56 17.22 -11.06
CA THR A 959 -8.97 15.93 -10.62
C THR A 959 -9.49 14.75 -11.46
N ASP A 960 -10.74 14.81 -11.91
CA ASP A 960 -11.38 13.79 -12.78
C ASP A 960 -10.85 13.80 -14.23
N THR A 961 -10.03 14.79 -14.62
CA THR A 961 -9.26 14.69 -15.89
C THR A 961 -8.30 13.50 -15.89
N MET A 962 -7.84 13.09 -14.70
CA MET A 962 -7.01 11.90 -14.45
C MET A 962 -7.81 10.83 -13.69
N ARG A 963 -9.00 10.48 -14.21
CA ARG A 963 -9.98 9.57 -13.56
C ARG A 963 -9.38 8.24 -13.08
N SER A 964 -8.43 7.66 -13.80
CA SER A 964 -7.71 6.43 -13.42
C SER A 964 -6.58 6.64 -12.37
N CYS A 965 -6.52 7.82 -11.74
CA CYS A 965 -5.63 8.17 -10.63
C CYS A 965 -6.27 9.19 -9.65
N ASN A 966 -7.61 9.30 -9.62
CA ASN A 966 -8.32 10.39 -8.96
C ASN A 966 -8.44 10.18 -7.43
N PRO A 967 -7.89 11.06 -6.56
CA PRO A 967 -7.80 10.80 -5.13
C PRO A 967 -9.13 10.54 -4.40
N LEU A 968 -9.15 9.50 -3.56
CA LEU A 968 -10.26 9.13 -2.67
C LEU A 968 -11.63 8.92 -3.37
N LYS A 969 -11.68 8.44 -4.63
CA LYS A 969 -12.91 8.33 -5.45
C LYS A 969 -14.20 7.97 -4.69
N PHE A 970 -14.16 6.92 -3.87
CA PHE A 970 -15.32 6.45 -3.10
C PHE A 970 -15.87 7.55 -2.16
N PHE A 971 -14.99 8.20 -1.40
CA PHE A 971 -15.35 9.33 -0.54
C PHE A 971 -15.86 10.52 -1.35
N VAL A 972 -15.29 10.81 -2.53
CA VAL A 972 -15.80 11.88 -3.41
C VAL A 972 -17.23 11.57 -3.85
N CYS A 973 -17.55 10.32 -4.22
CA CYS A 973 -18.92 9.88 -4.50
C CYS A 973 -19.84 10.03 -3.27
N SER A 974 -19.43 9.50 -2.10
CA SER A 974 -20.20 9.65 -0.85
C SER A 974 -20.52 11.11 -0.52
N GLN A 975 -19.54 12.01 -0.63
CA GLN A 975 -19.72 13.43 -0.35
C GLN A 975 -20.64 14.11 -1.38
N ILE A 976 -20.53 13.79 -2.68
CA ILE A 976 -21.49 14.26 -3.70
C ILE A 976 -22.91 13.78 -3.36
N PHE A 977 -23.08 12.51 -2.98
CA PHE A 977 -24.38 11.96 -2.58
C PHE A 977 -24.98 12.66 -1.36
N GLY A 978 -24.19 12.86 -0.29
CA GLY A 978 -24.62 13.61 0.89
C GLY A 978 -24.95 15.08 0.59
N GLN A 979 -24.19 15.72 -0.31
CA GLN A 979 -24.47 17.08 -0.77
C GLN A 979 -25.81 17.16 -1.53
N ILE A 980 -26.11 16.20 -2.41
CA ILE A 980 -27.41 16.09 -3.08
C ILE A 980 -28.55 15.97 -2.05
N CYS A 981 -28.39 15.14 -1.02
CA CYS A 981 -29.41 14.96 0.02
C CYS A 981 -29.72 16.26 0.78
N VAL A 982 -28.68 17.02 1.18
CA VAL A 982 -28.87 18.34 1.84
C VAL A 982 -29.51 19.35 0.87
N ILE A 983 -28.99 19.45 -0.35
CA ILE A 983 -29.46 20.43 -1.35
C ILE A 983 -30.92 20.17 -1.75
N TYR A 984 -31.29 18.90 -1.95
CA TYR A 984 -32.68 18.49 -2.17
C TYR A 984 -33.59 19.00 -1.03
N ALA A 985 -33.28 18.65 0.22
CA ALA A 985 -34.10 18.99 1.37
C ALA A 985 -34.21 20.52 1.60
N LEU A 986 -33.14 21.27 1.33
CA LEU A 986 -33.18 22.73 1.34
C LEU A 986 -34.07 23.28 0.22
N SER A 987 -34.01 22.71 -1.00
CA SER A 987 -34.78 23.18 -2.16
C SER A 987 -36.28 22.93 -2.03
N VAL A 988 -36.71 21.82 -1.40
CA VAL A 988 -38.14 21.51 -1.17
C VAL A 988 -38.69 22.08 0.14
N SER A 989 -37.88 22.81 0.91
CA SER A 989 -38.28 23.38 2.21
C SER A 989 -39.52 24.28 2.10
N PRO A 990 -40.50 24.19 3.02
CA PRO A 990 -41.67 25.07 3.02
C PRO A 990 -41.34 26.53 3.34
N TYR A 991 -40.12 26.83 3.81
CA TYR A 991 -39.67 28.16 4.18
C TYR A 991 -38.90 28.83 3.01
N PRO A 992 -39.39 29.93 2.41
CA PRO A 992 -38.74 30.56 1.26
C PRO A 992 -37.29 30.98 1.53
N TYR A 993 -36.98 31.45 2.74
CA TYR A 993 -35.63 31.86 3.15
C TYR A 993 -34.67 30.69 3.40
N ILE A 994 -35.16 29.45 3.47
CA ILE A 994 -34.34 28.23 3.47
C ILE A 994 -34.04 27.79 2.04
N ARG A 995 -35.02 27.91 1.12
CA ARG A 995 -34.79 27.64 -0.32
C ARG A 995 -33.78 28.61 -0.94
N ASP A 996 -33.77 29.86 -0.48
CA ASP A 996 -32.76 30.88 -0.85
C ASP A 996 -31.31 30.42 -0.64
N ILE A 997 -31.07 29.53 0.33
CA ILE A 997 -29.73 28.99 0.64
C ILE A 997 -29.12 28.22 -0.55
N VAL A 998 -29.95 27.64 -1.41
CA VAL A 998 -29.55 26.85 -2.59
C VAL A 998 -29.88 27.55 -3.92
N SER A 999 -30.12 28.86 -3.90
CA SER A 999 -30.48 29.65 -5.10
C SER A 999 -29.42 29.63 -6.22
N ASP A 1000 -28.13 29.53 -5.89
CA ASP A 1000 -27.03 29.38 -6.86
C ASP A 1000 -26.92 27.96 -7.47
N VAL A 1001 -27.60 26.97 -6.87
CA VAL A 1001 -27.55 25.58 -7.35
C VAL A 1001 -28.33 25.45 -8.66
N ASN A 1002 -27.65 24.97 -9.69
CA ASN A 1002 -28.14 24.96 -11.06
C ASN A 1002 -27.84 23.64 -11.76
N LYS A 1003 -28.52 23.41 -12.90
CA LYS A 1003 -28.45 22.14 -13.65
C LYS A 1003 -27.03 21.74 -14.10
N LYS A 1004 -26.06 22.65 -14.20
CA LYS A 1004 -24.65 22.28 -14.48
C LYS A 1004 -24.04 21.49 -13.32
N TRP A 1005 -24.32 21.91 -12.07
CA TRP A 1005 -23.87 21.18 -10.88
C TRP A 1005 -24.60 19.83 -10.77
N THR A 1006 -25.93 19.82 -10.92
CA THR A 1006 -26.75 18.59 -10.87
C THR A 1006 -26.30 17.56 -11.90
N ASN A 1007 -26.07 17.97 -13.14
CA ASN A 1007 -25.59 17.08 -14.20
C ASN A 1007 -24.19 16.53 -13.89
N PHE A 1008 -23.25 17.37 -13.42
CA PHE A 1008 -21.93 16.90 -12.99
C PHE A 1008 -22.03 15.87 -11.86
N ALA A 1009 -22.82 16.16 -10.83
CA ALA A 1009 -22.97 15.31 -9.66
C ALA A 1009 -23.53 13.93 -10.04
N LEU A 1010 -24.56 13.88 -10.90
CA LEU A 1010 -25.10 12.64 -11.44
C LEU A 1010 -24.09 11.90 -12.32
N SER A 1011 -23.42 12.58 -13.26
CA SER A 1011 -22.43 11.93 -14.15
C SER A 1011 -21.23 11.35 -13.40
N TYR A 1012 -20.83 11.96 -12.29
CA TYR A 1012 -19.74 11.44 -11.45
C TYR A 1012 -20.17 10.20 -10.66
N LEU A 1013 -21.40 10.19 -10.10
CA LEU A 1013 -21.97 9.01 -9.47
C LEU A 1013 -22.21 7.87 -10.47
N GLU A 1014 -22.73 8.17 -11.66
CA GLU A 1014 -22.94 7.19 -12.76
C GLU A 1014 -21.62 6.51 -13.18
N ALA A 1015 -20.53 7.27 -13.27
CA ALA A 1015 -19.20 6.74 -13.55
C ALA A 1015 -18.64 5.84 -12.43
N GLY A 1016 -19.02 6.08 -11.17
CA GLY A 1016 -18.65 5.22 -10.04
C GLY A 1016 -19.55 3.99 -9.86
N ALA A 1017 -20.82 4.09 -10.27
CA ALA A 1017 -21.85 3.06 -10.08
C ALA A 1017 -21.47 1.69 -10.68
N PHE A 1018 -20.88 1.68 -11.89
CA PHE A 1018 -20.41 0.45 -12.54
C PHE A 1018 -19.37 -0.33 -11.72
N TYR A 1019 -18.64 0.35 -10.83
CA TYR A 1019 -17.54 -0.23 -10.04
C TYR A 1019 -17.86 -0.39 -8.55
N SER A 1020 -19.05 0.00 -8.07
CA SER A 1020 -19.42 -0.08 -6.64
C SER A 1020 -20.94 -0.18 -6.46
N PRO A 1021 -21.48 -1.27 -5.87
CA PRO A 1021 -22.91 -1.39 -5.59
C PRO A 1021 -23.43 -0.35 -4.59
N ALA A 1022 -22.60 0.16 -3.68
CA ALA A 1022 -22.99 1.30 -2.85
C ALA A 1022 -23.19 2.57 -3.69
N ILE A 1023 -22.25 2.91 -4.58
CA ILE A 1023 -22.37 4.09 -5.45
C ILE A 1023 -23.49 3.90 -6.49
N GLU A 1024 -23.75 2.67 -6.94
CA GLU A 1024 -24.91 2.35 -7.80
C GLU A 1024 -26.23 2.66 -7.08
N GLN A 1025 -26.33 2.36 -5.79
CA GLN A 1025 -27.49 2.71 -4.98
C GLN A 1025 -27.57 4.21 -4.67
N ASP A 1026 -26.44 4.85 -4.35
CA ASP A 1026 -26.34 6.31 -4.19
C ASP A 1026 -26.84 7.01 -5.46
N PHE A 1027 -26.44 6.52 -6.65
CA PHE A 1027 -26.87 7.03 -7.95
C PHE A 1027 -28.37 6.84 -8.21
N LYS A 1028 -28.94 5.66 -7.92
CA LYS A 1028 -30.39 5.39 -8.04
C LYS A 1028 -31.21 6.38 -7.20
N ILE A 1029 -30.80 6.65 -5.97
CA ILE A 1029 -31.44 7.62 -5.08
C ILE A 1029 -31.22 9.05 -5.61
N ALA A 1030 -29.97 9.43 -5.87
CA ALA A 1030 -29.59 10.76 -6.35
C ALA A 1030 -30.37 11.16 -7.60
N LYS A 1031 -30.52 10.25 -8.58
CA LYS A 1031 -31.26 10.50 -9.82
C LYS A 1031 -32.68 10.99 -9.56
N ILE A 1032 -33.41 10.36 -8.63
CA ILE A 1032 -34.77 10.76 -8.25
C ILE A 1032 -34.78 12.13 -7.58
N LEU A 1033 -33.90 12.36 -6.60
CA LEU A 1033 -33.83 13.65 -5.89
C LEU A 1033 -33.44 14.81 -6.82
N CYS A 1034 -32.53 14.56 -7.75
CA CYS A 1034 -32.06 15.53 -8.74
C CYS A 1034 -33.10 15.92 -9.81
N GLU A 1035 -34.19 15.16 -9.98
CA GLU A 1035 -35.28 15.59 -10.86
C GLU A 1035 -36.04 16.79 -10.28
N ASP A 1036 -36.14 16.92 -8.96
CA ASP A 1036 -36.92 17.98 -8.29
C ASP A 1036 -36.09 19.24 -7.93
N ILE A 1037 -34.75 19.12 -7.89
CA ILE A 1037 -33.84 20.25 -7.67
C ILE A 1037 -34.00 21.27 -8.82
N GLY A 1038 -34.64 22.40 -8.52
CA GLY A 1038 -34.88 23.49 -9.48
C GLY A 1038 -36.20 23.38 -10.26
N LYS A 1039 -37.23 22.72 -9.72
CA LYS A 1039 -38.63 22.75 -10.24
C LYS A 1039 -39.51 23.89 -9.65
N ILE A 1040 -38.94 24.86 -8.93
CA ILE A 1040 -39.65 25.92 -8.18
C ILE A 1040 -39.19 27.30 -8.65
#